data_AF-A0A926KN45-F1
#
_entry.id   AF-A0A926KN45-F1
#
_cell.length_a   1.000
_cell.length_b   1.000
_cell.length_c   1.000
_cell.angle_alpha   90.00
_cell.angle_beta   90.00
_cell.angle_gamma   90.00
#
_symmetry.space_group_name_H-M   'P 1'
#
loop_
_entity.id
_entity.type
_entity.pdbx_description
1 polymer ?
#
loop_
_entity_poly.entity_id
_entity_poly.type
_entity_poly.pdbx_seq_one_letter_code
_entity_poly.pdbx_strand_id
1 'polypeptide(L)'
;MRIQIMKNKYYGMLSLLLIVTLVFTSLGLPFDNKAEASSGSGFNPTVVRGFNTSAFTGLKRAKEVFGANVFRLQLTPRVEAVRSGVSITVAWQRQLDNMEGALQEAARQGMYVIVDLHEPPIADPSLKTNTDAYWDNDANRQMLVDCWTEIAQRFEPYRNNIWGYDLLNEPFNKSELPLGNEKWPIWAQDIVDAIRVYDQDTPIIYEASPGALPRGFVENKWIDAGPGYPVKYQGDFPLLDDDKVIYSVHMYNPFAYSHQGLTTVNTAPVSTDWPDKITYPGMIGTSYWDKNKLIQDLKDVRDFQLKYNVPIYVGEFSAIRWAPGAAAYTRDLIELFEEYGWSWTYHAYSEWHGWDVEYNEVMTSDLNRDSAIATEPTDRELVLKAYFNRNEFLPPNGEPAPPVNLVMNGTFEKDTDNDGLADRWGKDSNVIVSLVNMNGSQAQKIKTLSNQRGIDQAYFKVSDQNRYRLSAKIRVISGKIIFQHKDYTNNTVFLGNGPVVTGLTNTGGEFVTKSLEFVPAPGVARMSTGFWTELPSEFIVDDVELIDLGPAVPVNRPKTVVDIVYPGHLEFAATAYDGASIARTEYRIVGQSGGYTTVPSGGLTLSPPGNYIVAYRSVDTSGNTERAKSLLVDAKAPEITVTGIVYDTLSNSGDMTPIITVKDDLSGVDNSKTTLSLDGQIMQQGTTIPLYSLSLGTHTLVITATDLAGNTGSHTVTFRISTSISSLKELITRFVQEGFIDNDGIANSLHEKLDQNHLGSFVNEVQAQSGKHISSEAAAFLLRDAQHLLNN
;
A
#
# COMPACT_ATOMS: atom_id res chain seq x y z
N MET A 1 7.51 -74.58 -16.76
CA MET A 1 6.32 -75.26 -17.35
C MET A 1 5.32 -74.15 -17.64
N ARG A 2 5.36 -73.57 -18.85
CA ARG A 2 4.39 -73.76 -19.96
C ARG A 2 2.96 -73.35 -19.52
N ILE A 3 2.17 -72.50 -20.17
CA ILE A 3 2.07 -71.93 -21.53
C ILE A 3 0.95 -70.84 -21.39
N GLN A 4 1.13 -69.58 -21.79
CA GLN A 4 0.77 -69.00 -23.11
C GLN A 4 -0.77 -68.91 -23.35
N ILE A 5 -1.37 -67.90 -24.01
CA ILE A 5 -0.90 -67.10 -25.16
C ILE A 5 -1.97 -66.00 -25.48
N MET A 6 -1.49 -64.79 -25.87
CA MET A 6 -2.02 -63.88 -26.92
C MET A 6 -3.31 -63.03 -26.75
N LYS A 7 -3.42 -61.81 -27.31
CA LYS A 7 -2.74 -61.07 -28.42
C LYS A 7 -3.19 -59.58 -28.30
N ASN A 8 -2.42 -58.51 -28.56
CA ASN A 8 -1.62 -58.06 -29.71
C ASN A 8 -0.54 -57.06 -29.18
N LYS A 9 0.79 -57.16 -29.39
CA LYS A 9 1.69 -57.22 -30.59
C LYS A 9 1.77 -55.91 -31.39
N TYR A 10 2.91 -55.32 -31.80
CA TYR A 10 4.40 -55.41 -31.59
C TYR A 10 4.98 -54.37 -32.60
N TYR A 11 6.01 -53.56 -32.33
CA TYR A 11 7.49 -53.72 -32.56
C TYR A 11 8.05 -52.27 -32.54
N GLY A 12 9.27 -51.89 -32.14
CA GLY A 12 10.48 -52.61 -31.76
C GLY A 12 11.73 -51.80 -32.21
N MET A 13 12.48 -51.27 -31.24
CA MET A 13 13.96 -51.19 -31.16
C MET A 13 14.84 -50.29 -32.09
N LEU A 14 15.81 -49.63 -31.44
CA LEU A 14 17.16 -49.20 -31.88
C LEU A 14 17.37 -47.91 -32.71
N SER A 15 18.18 -47.01 -32.12
CA SER A 15 19.27 -46.20 -32.72
C SER A 15 19.02 -45.33 -33.95
N LEU A 16 19.11 -43.99 -33.81
CA LEU A 16 20.03 -43.09 -34.55
C LEU A 16 19.73 -41.60 -34.28
N LEU A 17 20.79 -40.78 -34.29
CA LEU A 17 20.77 -39.34 -34.60
C LEU A 17 19.89 -39.03 -35.84
N LEU A 18 19.05 -37.98 -35.77
CA LEU A 18 19.10 -36.80 -36.68
C LEU A 18 17.95 -35.81 -36.38
N ILE A 19 18.33 -34.58 -36.05
CA ILE A 19 17.84 -33.29 -36.59
C ILE A 19 16.45 -33.30 -37.25
N VAL A 20 15.49 -32.59 -36.64
CA VAL A 20 14.44 -31.87 -37.38
C VAL A 20 14.24 -30.48 -36.77
N THR A 21 14.55 -29.50 -37.61
CA THR A 21 14.34 -28.06 -37.56
C THR A 21 12.92 -27.67 -37.14
N LEU A 22 12.79 -26.80 -36.14
CA LEU A 22 11.57 -26.01 -35.89
C LEU A 22 11.90 -24.55 -36.17
N VAL A 23 11.33 -24.08 -37.28
CA VAL A 23 11.37 -22.70 -37.76
C VAL A 23 10.62 -21.81 -36.77
N PHE A 24 11.32 -20.96 -36.04
CA PHE A 24 10.72 -19.82 -35.35
C PHE A 24 10.55 -18.68 -36.35
N THR A 25 9.32 -18.52 -36.87
CA THR A 25 8.91 -17.27 -37.50
C THR A 25 8.63 -16.24 -36.43
N SER A 26 9.40 -15.14 -36.51
CA SER A 26 9.22 -13.89 -35.77
C SER A 26 7.83 -13.28 -36.00
N LEU A 27 7.08 -13.12 -34.91
CA LEU A 27 6.06 -12.08 -34.79
C LEU A 27 6.40 -11.28 -33.54
N GLY A 28 6.81 -10.03 -33.75
CA GLY A 28 7.01 -9.07 -32.67
C GLY A 28 5.67 -8.81 -31.98
N LEU A 29 5.62 -9.12 -30.68
CA LEU A 29 4.64 -8.60 -29.75
C LEU A 29 5.41 -7.84 -28.67
N PRO A 30 4.87 -6.70 -28.18
CA PRO A 30 5.52 -5.89 -27.16
C PRO A 30 5.61 -6.68 -25.85
N PHE A 31 6.80 -6.70 -25.25
CA PHE A 31 7.00 -7.19 -23.89
C PHE A 31 6.36 -6.19 -22.91
N ASP A 32 5.14 -6.50 -22.47
CA ASP A 32 4.59 -6.00 -21.21
C ASP A 32 5.46 -6.54 -20.07
N ASN A 33 5.89 -5.68 -19.16
CA ASN A 33 6.53 -6.07 -17.90
C ASN A 33 5.51 -6.71 -16.94
N LYS A 34 4.98 -7.87 -17.33
CA LYS A 34 4.47 -8.90 -16.42
C LYS A 34 5.35 -10.12 -16.64
N ALA A 35 6.09 -10.52 -15.61
CA ALA A 35 6.82 -11.78 -15.61
C ALA A 35 5.87 -12.90 -16.08
N GLU A 36 6.32 -13.73 -17.02
CA GLU A 36 5.56 -14.88 -17.52
C GLU A 36 5.30 -15.84 -16.36
N ALA A 37 4.08 -15.74 -15.82
CA ALA A 37 3.46 -16.74 -15.00
C ALA A 37 3.34 -18.03 -15.83
N SER A 38 3.97 -19.11 -15.37
CA SER A 38 3.54 -20.45 -15.72
C SER A 38 2.06 -20.60 -15.33
N SER A 39 1.22 -20.96 -16.29
CA SER A 39 -0.22 -21.23 -16.17
C SER A 39 -0.75 -21.46 -14.74
N GLY A 40 -1.21 -20.38 -14.13
CA GLY A 40 -1.98 -20.30 -12.90
C GLY A 40 -2.36 -18.83 -12.73
N SER A 41 -3.64 -18.49 -12.78
CA SER A 41 -4.14 -17.11 -12.68
C SER A 41 -3.96 -16.56 -11.25
N GLY A 42 -2.72 -16.34 -10.83
CA GLY A 42 -2.34 -15.98 -9.46
C GLY A 42 -3.18 -14.83 -8.92
N PHE A 43 -3.71 -15.03 -7.71
CA PHE A 43 -4.48 -14.04 -6.98
C PHE A 43 -3.64 -12.77 -6.74
N ASN A 44 -4.10 -11.64 -7.27
CA ASN A 44 -3.42 -10.35 -7.18
C ASN A 44 -4.45 -9.25 -6.83
N PRO A 45 -4.64 -8.92 -5.55
CA PRO A 45 -5.60 -7.92 -5.12
C PRO A 45 -5.17 -6.51 -5.56
N THR A 46 -6.15 -5.59 -5.65
CA THR A 46 -5.89 -4.16 -5.89
C THR A 46 -4.94 -3.62 -4.83
N VAL A 47 -3.90 -2.88 -5.21
CA VAL A 47 -3.00 -2.25 -4.26
C VAL A 47 -3.71 -1.11 -3.53
N VAL A 48 -3.74 -1.18 -2.20
CA VAL A 48 -4.37 -0.17 -1.34
C VAL A 48 -3.36 0.52 -0.42
N ARG A 49 -3.63 1.78 -0.11
CA ARG A 49 -2.80 2.63 0.76
C ARG A 49 -3.69 3.42 1.69
N GLY A 50 -3.48 3.25 2.99
CA GLY A 50 -4.37 3.86 3.96
C GLY A 50 -3.80 3.98 5.37
N PHE A 51 -4.71 3.91 6.34
CA PHE A 51 -4.40 4.09 7.76
C PHE A 51 -4.96 2.95 8.60
N ASN A 52 -4.30 2.69 9.73
CA ASN A 52 -4.90 1.97 10.84
C ASN A 52 -5.73 2.92 11.70
N THR A 53 -6.88 2.44 12.18
CA THR A 53 -7.69 3.15 13.16
C THR A 53 -8.62 2.22 13.93
N SER A 54 -8.93 2.58 15.17
CA SER A 54 -10.03 2.00 15.94
C SER A 54 -11.30 2.86 15.91
N ALA A 55 -11.30 3.98 15.17
CA ALA A 55 -12.37 4.96 15.13
C ALA A 55 -12.91 5.21 13.72
N PHE A 56 -14.21 4.95 13.49
CA PHE A 56 -14.84 5.16 12.18
C PHE A 56 -14.99 6.65 11.79
N THR A 57 -14.98 7.58 12.76
CA THR A 57 -15.25 9.01 12.51
C THR A 57 -14.18 9.71 11.66
N GLY A 58 -13.03 9.05 11.43
CA GLY A 58 -11.92 9.55 10.63
C GLY A 58 -11.99 9.27 9.13
N LEU A 59 -12.88 8.36 8.67
CA LEU A 59 -12.83 7.83 7.30
C LEU A 59 -12.90 8.91 6.21
N LYS A 60 -13.94 9.76 6.25
CA LYS A 60 -14.12 10.86 5.30
C LYS A 60 -12.91 11.78 5.24
N ARG A 61 -12.38 12.17 6.41
CA ARG A 61 -11.26 13.10 6.51
C ARG A 61 -9.99 12.49 5.92
N ALA A 62 -9.71 11.23 6.16
CA ALA A 62 -8.57 10.55 5.55
C ALA A 62 -8.67 10.51 4.02
N LYS A 63 -9.86 10.32 3.44
CA LYS A 63 -10.03 10.49 1.99
C LYS A 63 -9.81 11.94 1.55
N GLU A 64 -10.56 12.88 2.10
CA GLU A 64 -10.62 14.26 1.59
C GLU A 64 -9.34 15.07 1.84
N VAL A 65 -8.64 14.78 2.94
CA VAL A 65 -7.43 15.51 3.33
C VAL A 65 -6.17 14.80 2.89
N PHE A 66 -6.14 13.46 2.94
CA PHE A 66 -4.94 12.70 2.68
C PHE A 66 -4.97 11.93 1.35
N GLY A 67 -6.14 11.52 0.88
CA GLY A 67 -6.29 10.68 -0.32
C GLY A 67 -6.24 9.18 -0.04
N ALA A 68 -6.42 8.73 1.21
CA ALA A 68 -6.45 7.30 1.55
C ALA A 68 -7.60 6.58 0.82
N ASN A 69 -7.38 5.35 0.35
CA ASN A 69 -8.42 4.51 -0.26
C ASN A 69 -8.82 3.28 0.57
N VAL A 70 -8.17 3.06 1.72
CA VAL A 70 -8.51 1.98 2.64
C VAL A 70 -8.33 2.42 4.10
N PHE A 71 -9.05 1.76 5.00
CA PHE A 71 -8.73 1.74 6.43
C PHE A 71 -8.61 0.30 6.93
N ARG A 72 -7.62 0.03 7.76
CA ARG A 72 -7.61 -1.15 8.63
C ARG A 72 -8.31 -0.79 9.94
N LEU A 73 -9.52 -1.32 10.09
CA LEU A 73 -10.42 -1.06 11.20
C LEU A 73 -10.21 -2.10 12.29
N GLN A 74 -9.62 -1.65 13.40
CA GLN A 74 -9.27 -2.49 14.54
C GLN A 74 -10.48 -2.73 15.45
N LEU A 75 -10.92 -3.99 15.54
CA LEU A 75 -11.98 -4.40 16.44
C LEU A 75 -11.41 -4.73 17.82
N THR A 76 -11.75 -3.91 18.81
CA THR A 76 -11.21 -3.98 20.18
C THR A 76 -12.30 -4.15 21.26
N PRO A 77 -13.14 -5.21 21.21
CA PRO A 77 -14.25 -5.39 22.14
C PRO A 77 -13.82 -5.53 23.60
N ARG A 78 -12.64 -6.09 23.91
CA ARG A 78 -12.16 -6.15 25.31
C ARG A 78 -11.83 -4.77 25.88
N VAL A 79 -11.15 -3.93 25.09
CA VAL A 79 -10.87 -2.54 25.45
C VAL A 79 -12.18 -1.77 25.65
N GLU A 80 -13.14 -1.94 24.74
CA GLU A 80 -14.47 -1.32 24.84
C GLU A 80 -15.22 -1.79 26.09
N ALA A 81 -15.19 -3.09 26.42
CA ALA A 81 -15.85 -3.63 27.61
C ALA A 81 -15.31 -2.98 28.89
N VAL A 82 -13.98 -2.91 29.03
CA VAL A 82 -13.33 -2.29 30.19
C VAL A 82 -13.59 -0.78 30.24
N ARG A 83 -13.39 -0.08 29.10
CA ARG A 83 -13.55 1.38 29.00
C ARG A 83 -14.97 1.83 29.29
N SER A 84 -15.96 1.10 28.80
CA SER A 84 -17.38 1.43 28.90
C SER A 84 -18.09 0.76 30.09
N GLY A 85 -17.41 -0.13 30.82
CA GLY A 85 -17.99 -0.84 31.97
C GLY A 85 -19.16 -1.76 31.59
N VAL A 86 -19.12 -2.37 30.41
CA VAL A 86 -20.17 -3.27 29.88
C VAL A 86 -19.65 -4.70 29.75
N SER A 87 -20.56 -5.67 29.59
CA SER A 87 -20.17 -7.04 29.31
C SER A 87 -19.46 -7.16 27.96
N ILE A 88 -18.61 -8.18 27.81
CA ILE A 88 -17.90 -8.44 26.55
C ILE A 88 -18.85 -8.67 25.38
N THR A 89 -20.00 -9.32 25.61
CA THR A 89 -21.04 -9.52 24.59
C THR A 89 -21.63 -8.20 24.12
N VAL A 90 -21.92 -7.27 25.03
CA VAL A 90 -22.42 -5.93 24.66
C VAL A 90 -21.35 -5.15 23.91
N ALA A 91 -20.09 -5.22 24.36
CA ALA A 91 -18.98 -4.57 23.68
C ALA A 91 -18.76 -5.12 22.26
N TRP A 92 -18.84 -6.44 22.08
CA TRP A 92 -18.76 -7.10 20.78
C TRP A 92 -19.85 -6.62 19.82
N GLN A 93 -21.11 -6.63 20.25
CA GLN A 93 -22.21 -6.14 19.41
C GLN A 93 -22.05 -4.67 19.03
N ARG A 94 -21.54 -3.82 19.94
CA ARG A 94 -21.21 -2.42 19.63
C ARG A 94 -20.09 -2.27 18.60
N GLN A 95 -19.08 -3.14 18.65
CA GLN A 95 -17.99 -3.13 17.67
C GLN A 95 -18.51 -3.50 16.27
N LEU A 96 -19.38 -4.51 16.17
CA LEU A 96 -20.02 -4.86 14.91
C LEU A 96 -20.90 -3.71 14.36
N ASP A 97 -21.63 -2.98 15.22
CA ASP A 97 -22.38 -1.80 14.77
C ASP A 97 -21.49 -0.68 14.23
N ASN A 98 -20.38 -0.43 14.91
CA ASN A 98 -19.42 0.58 14.49
C ASN A 98 -18.78 0.19 13.15
N MET A 99 -18.49 -1.11 12.97
CA MET A 99 -17.99 -1.67 11.72
C MET A 99 -18.99 -1.51 10.59
N GLU A 100 -20.29 -1.76 10.83
CA GLU A 100 -21.34 -1.53 9.85
C GLU A 100 -21.37 -0.07 9.38
N GLY A 101 -21.33 0.88 10.32
CA GLY A 101 -21.25 2.31 10.01
C GLY A 101 -19.98 2.68 9.23
N ALA A 102 -18.85 2.05 9.56
CA ALA A 102 -17.60 2.25 8.82
C ALA A 102 -17.67 1.72 7.39
N LEU A 103 -18.27 0.54 7.17
CA LEU A 103 -18.46 -0.05 5.85
C LEU A 103 -19.42 0.78 4.99
N GLN A 104 -20.50 1.28 5.59
CA GLN A 104 -21.42 2.21 4.93
C GLN A 104 -20.69 3.50 4.50
N GLU A 105 -19.89 4.09 5.40
CA GLU A 105 -19.12 5.30 5.09
C GLU A 105 -18.04 5.03 4.03
N ALA A 106 -17.33 3.90 4.11
CA ALA A 106 -16.32 3.51 3.13
C ALA A 106 -16.94 3.32 1.75
N ALA A 107 -18.05 2.58 1.66
CA ALA A 107 -18.80 2.42 0.41
C ALA A 107 -19.21 3.75 -0.18
N ARG A 108 -19.70 4.65 0.67
CA ARG A 108 -20.05 6.01 0.32
C ARG A 108 -18.87 6.85 -0.17
N GLN A 109 -17.69 6.63 0.39
CA GLN A 109 -16.44 7.27 -0.03
C GLN A 109 -15.78 6.54 -1.21
N GLY A 110 -16.31 5.43 -1.73
CA GLY A 110 -15.61 4.63 -2.74
C GLY A 110 -14.26 4.09 -2.22
N MET A 111 -14.17 3.84 -0.91
CA MET A 111 -13.02 3.28 -0.23
C MET A 111 -13.28 1.83 0.16
N TYR A 112 -12.20 1.13 0.48
CA TYR A 112 -12.23 -0.17 1.12
C TYR A 112 -12.12 -0.07 2.65
N VAL A 113 -12.50 -1.15 3.34
CA VAL A 113 -12.19 -1.44 4.73
C VAL A 113 -11.45 -2.78 4.81
N ILE A 114 -10.42 -2.85 5.63
CA ILE A 114 -9.77 -4.07 6.10
C ILE A 114 -10.30 -4.31 7.50
N VAL A 115 -10.84 -5.50 7.73
CA VAL A 115 -11.47 -5.86 9.01
C VAL A 115 -10.43 -6.59 9.84
N ASP A 116 -10.00 -5.99 10.94
CA ASP A 116 -8.97 -6.57 11.82
C ASP A 116 -9.57 -6.98 13.16
N LEU A 117 -9.47 -8.27 13.50
CA LEU A 117 -9.70 -8.74 14.86
C LEU A 117 -8.49 -8.45 15.75
N HIS A 118 -8.44 -7.22 16.22
CA HIS A 118 -7.31 -6.69 16.98
C HIS A 118 -7.24 -7.21 18.42
N GLU A 119 -8.36 -7.16 19.14
CA GLU A 119 -8.49 -7.68 20.51
C GLU A 119 -9.82 -8.42 20.71
N PRO A 120 -9.98 -9.60 20.10
CA PRO A 120 -11.26 -10.32 20.10
C PRO A 120 -11.69 -10.76 21.52
N PRO A 121 -12.97 -11.11 21.71
CA PRO A 121 -13.43 -11.82 22.90
C PRO A 121 -12.62 -13.11 23.08
N ILE A 122 -12.39 -13.49 24.34
CA ILE A 122 -11.70 -14.73 24.68
C ILE A 122 -12.53 -15.50 25.70
N ALA A 123 -12.47 -16.83 25.67
CA ALA A 123 -13.31 -17.67 26.51
C ALA A 123 -12.99 -17.50 28.00
N ASP A 124 -11.71 -17.32 28.34
CA ASP A 124 -11.25 -16.98 29.69
C ASP A 124 -10.56 -15.60 29.70
N PRO A 125 -11.25 -14.53 30.14
CA PRO A 125 -10.72 -13.16 30.14
C PRO A 125 -9.56 -12.94 31.12
N SER A 126 -9.24 -13.90 31.99
CA SER A 126 -8.09 -13.82 32.90
C SER A 126 -6.75 -14.16 32.22
N LEU A 127 -6.80 -14.79 31.04
CA LEU A 127 -5.61 -15.21 30.31
C LEU A 127 -4.99 -14.07 29.52
N LYS A 128 -3.67 -14.12 29.38
CA LYS A 128 -2.93 -13.29 28.43
C LYS A 128 -2.80 -14.03 27.10
N THR A 129 -3.10 -13.37 26.00
CA THR A 129 -3.12 -13.96 24.64
C THR A 129 -1.78 -14.49 24.16
N ASN A 130 -0.67 -14.13 24.83
CA ASN A 130 0.69 -14.53 24.48
C ASN A 130 1.27 -15.64 25.38
N THR A 131 0.42 -16.50 25.95
CA THR A 131 0.81 -17.55 26.89
C THR A 131 0.32 -18.93 26.47
N ASP A 132 1.05 -19.98 26.87
CA ASP A 132 0.64 -21.38 26.66
C ASP A 132 -0.81 -21.63 27.08
N ALA A 133 -1.22 -21.09 28.25
CA ALA A 133 -2.57 -21.27 28.77
C ALA A 133 -3.68 -20.72 27.85
N TYR A 134 -3.41 -19.67 27.07
CA TYR A 134 -4.34 -19.16 26.07
C TYR A 134 -4.44 -20.09 24.87
N TRP A 135 -3.30 -20.53 24.35
CA TRP A 135 -3.19 -21.35 23.14
C TRP A 135 -3.55 -22.82 23.36
N ASP A 136 -3.43 -23.34 24.58
CA ASP A 136 -3.85 -24.69 24.97
C ASP A 136 -5.35 -24.79 25.32
N ASN A 137 -6.07 -23.67 25.30
CA ASN A 137 -7.50 -23.63 25.57
C ASN A 137 -8.29 -23.58 24.26
N ASP A 138 -8.78 -24.74 23.80
CA ASP A 138 -9.58 -24.87 22.57
C ASP A 138 -10.84 -24.01 22.56
N ALA A 139 -11.35 -23.57 23.71
CA ALA A 139 -12.48 -22.63 23.74
C ALA A 139 -12.11 -21.25 23.20
N ASN A 140 -10.83 -20.84 23.27
CA ASN A 140 -10.36 -19.59 22.65
C ASN A 140 -10.31 -19.71 21.12
N ARG A 141 -9.89 -20.86 20.59
CA ARG A 141 -9.98 -21.16 19.15
C ARG A 141 -11.42 -21.06 18.67
N GLN A 142 -12.34 -21.73 19.37
CA GLN A 142 -13.76 -21.70 19.00
C GLN A 142 -14.33 -20.28 19.06
N MET A 143 -13.96 -19.48 20.07
CA MET A 143 -14.38 -18.08 20.16
C MET A 143 -13.95 -17.25 18.93
N LEU A 144 -12.73 -17.45 18.43
CA LEU A 144 -12.27 -16.77 17.21
C LEU A 144 -13.07 -17.20 15.97
N VAL A 145 -13.32 -18.50 15.83
CA VAL A 145 -14.15 -19.07 14.75
C VAL A 145 -15.57 -18.50 14.80
N ASP A 146 -16.17 -18.41 15.99
CA ASP A 146 -17.51 -17.86 16.19
C ASP A 146 -17.57 -16.36 15.83
N CYS A 147 -16.57 -15.58 16.25
CA CYS A 147 -16.45 -14.16 15.87
C CYS A 147 -16.39 -13.97 14.36
N TRP A 148 -15.55 -14.74 13.66
CA TRP A 148 -15.42 -14.64 12.21
C TRP A 148 -16.65 -15.15 11.46
N THR A 149 -17.31 -16.19 11.98
CA THR A 149 -18.58 -16.68 11.46
C THR A 149 -19.64 -15.57 11.51
N GLU A 150 -19.75 -14.86 12.64
CA GLU A 150 -20.70 -13.74 12.77
C GLU A 150 -20.35 -12.56 11.86
N ILE A 151 -19.07 -12.20 11.74
CA ILE A 151 -18.60 -11.15 10.81
C ILE A 151 -18.98 -11.51 9.36
N ALA A 152 -18.61 -12.71 8.90
CA ALA A 152 -18.84 -13.14 7.52
C ALA A 152 -20.35 -13.21 7.20
N GLN A 153 -21.18 -13.67 8.14
CA GLN A 153 -22.64 -13.66 7.98
C GLN A 153 -23.23 -12.25 7.93
N ARG A 154 -22.84 -11.39 8.89
CA ARG A 154 -23.46 -10.07 9.06
C ARG A 154 -23.09 -9.11 7.92
N PHE A 155 -21.87 -9.19 7.41
CA PHE A 155 -21.34 -8.22 6.45
C PHE A 155 -21.23 -8.73 5.01
N GLU A 156 -21.84 -9.88 4.70
CA GLU A 156 -21.98 -10.39 3.32
C GLU A 156 -22.46 -9.32 2.31
N PRO A 157 -23.42 -8.43 2.65
CA PRO A 157 -23.86 -7.36 1.74
C PRO A 157 -22.78 -6.32 1.41
N TYR A 158 -21.76 -6.19 2.26
CA TYR A 158 -20.69 -5.20 2.13
C TYR A 158 -19.38 -5.79 1.57
N ARG A 159 -19.34 -7.07 1.20
CA ARG A 159 -18.11 -7.76 0.79
C ARG A 159 -17.30 -7.04 -0.30
N ASN A 160 -17.97 -6.35 -1.23
CA ASN A 160 -17.31 -5.57 -2.29
C ASN A 160 -16.55 -4.32 -1.78
N ASN A 161 -16.81 -3.92 -0.53
CA ASN A 161 -16.14 -2.82 0.15
C ASN A 161 -15.14 -3.32 1.19
N ILE A 162 -15.04 -4.64 1.39
CA ILE A 162 -14.04 -5.26 2.26
C ILE A 162 -12.86 -5.67 1.39
N TRP A 163 -11.69 -5.09 1.63
CA TRP A 163 -10.47 -5.46 0.91
C TRP A 163 -9.90 -6.79 1.39
N GLY A 164 -10.06 -7.09 2.68
CA GLY A 164 -9.71 -8.39 3.26
C GLY A 164 -10.07 -8.52 4.73
N TYR A 165 -10.13 -9.78 5.18
CA TYR A 165 -10.35 -10.19 6.56
C TYR A 165 -9.01 -10.50 7.23
N ASP A 166 -8.55 -9.60 8.10
CA ASP A 166 -7.31 -9.72 8.87
C ASP A 166 -7.53 -10.48 10.17
N LEU A 167 -7.15 -11.76 10.14
CA LEU A 167 -7.72 -12.81 11.00
C LEU A 167 -7.46 -12.60 12.49
N LEU A 168 -6.27 -12.11 12.85
CA LEU A 168 -5.86 -11.86 14.23
C LEU A 168 -4.61 -11.00 14.24
N ASN A 169 -4.66 -9.88 14.94
CA ASN A 169 -3.51 -9.00 15.11
C ASN A 169 -2.40 -9.62 15.97
N GLU A 170 -1.18 -9.58 15.46
CA GLU A 170 0.08 -9.94 16.08
C GLU A 170 0.08 -11.26 16.88
N PRO A 171 -0.22 -12.41 16.25
CA PRO A 171 -0.27 -13.69 16.95
C PRO A 171 1.12 -14.15 17.39
N PHE A 172 1.31 -14.41 18.68
CA PHE A 172 2.52 -15.06 19.20
C PHE A 172 2.30 -15.78 20.54
N ASN A 173 3.20 -16.71 20.86
CA ASN A 173 3.36 -17.28 22.20
C ASN A 173 4.76 -17.00 22.72
N LYS A 174 4.86 -16.44 23.93
CA LYS A 174 6.13 -15.98 24.48
C LYS A 174 7.12 -17.13 24.74
N SER A 175 6.65 -18.31 25.09
CA SER A 175 7.49 -19.49 25.35
C SER A 175 8.16 -20.04 24.09
N GLU A 176 7.58 -19.79 22.92
CA GLU A 176 8.01 -20.33 21.63
C GLU A 176 9.04 -19.45 20.92
N LEU A 177 9.12 -18.17 21.30
CA LEU A 177 10.09 -17.22 20.74
C LEU A 177 11.53 -17.80 20.70
N PRO A 178 12.30 -17.50 19.64
CA PRO A 178 12.00 -16.55 18.57
C PRO A 178 11.13 -17.10 17.42
N LEU A 179 10.66 -18.36 17.50
CA LEU A 179 9.80 -18.96 16.48
C LEU A 179 8.36 -18.41 16.57
N GLY A 180 7.59 -18.62 15.50
CA GLY A 180 6.15 -18.41 15.47
C GLY A 180 5.40 -19.48 16.27
N ASN A 181 4.18 -19.16 16.68
CA ASN A 181 3.29 -20.06 17.40
C ASN A 181 2.88 -21.26 16.51
N GLU A 182 3.11 -22.49 16.98
CA GLU A 182 2.82 -23.72 16.21
C GLU A 182 1.32 -23.99 15.99
N LYS A 183 0.43 -23.50 16.85
CA LYS A 183 -1.02 -23.66 16.76
C LYS A 183 -1.68 -22.61 15.88
N TRP A 184 -1.07 -21.44 15.71
CA TRP A 184 -1.66 -20.32 14.96
C TRP A 184 -2.07 -20.70 13.52
N PRO A 185 -1.22 -21.37 12.71
CA PRO A 185 -1.62 -21.76 11.35
C PRO A 185 -2.85 -22.68 11.32
N ILE A 186 -2.98 -23.56 12.32
CA ILE A 186 -4.13 -24.47 12.45
C ILE A 186 -5.38 -23.66 12.75
N TRP A 187 -5.34 -22.79 13.75
CA TRP A 187 -6.48 -21.94 14.12
C TRP A 187 -6.90 -21.01 12.98
N ALA A 188 -5.93 -20.45 12.26
CA ALA A 188 -6.18 -19.62 11.09
C ALA A 188 -6.90 -20.41 9.99
N GLN A 189 -6.49 -21.66 9.71
CA GLN A 189 -7.18 -22.49 8.73
C GLN A 189 -8.64 -22.74 9.13
N ASP A 190 -8.94 -23.04 10.40
CA ASP A 190 -10.33 -23.25 10.83
C ASP A 190 -11.19 -21.99 10.68
N ILE A 191 -10.60 -20.83 10.94
CA ILE A 191 -11.24 -19.54 10.74
C ILE A 191 -11.54 -19.34 9.25
N VAL A 192 -10.57 -19.61 8.37
CA VAL A 192 -10.76 -19.53 6.91
C VAL A 192 -11.88 -20.46 6.47
N ASP A 193 -11.86 -21.72 6.88
CA ASP A 193 -12.89 -22.71 6.55
C ASP A 193 -14.29 -22.24 6.98
N ALA A 194 -14.40 -21.59 8.15
CA ALA A 194 -15.66 -21.03 8.64
C ALA A 194 -16.12 -19.79 7.84
N ILE A 195 -15.22 -18.87 7.51
CA ILE A 195 -15.52 -17.71 6.64
C ILE A 195 -15.99 -18.20 5.28
N ARG A 196 -15.31 -19.19 4.69
CA ARG A 196 -15.65 -19.80 3.40
C ARG A 196 -16.97 -20.57 3.41
N VAL A 197 -17.71 -20.66 4.51
CA VAL A 197 -19.13 -21.09 4.45
C VAL A 197 -20.02 -19.97 3.93
N TYR A 198 -19.68 -18.70 4.18
CA TYR A 198 -20.53 -17.52 3.92
C TYR A 198 -19.96 -16.59 2.83
N ASP A 199 -18.63 -16.51 2.69
CA ASP A 199 -17.96 -15.62 1.75
C ASP A 199 -16.81 -16.33 1.02
N GLN A 200 -17.01 -16.61 -0.28
CA GLN A 200 -16.04 -17.33 -1.13
C GLN A 200 -14.98 -16.41 -1.74
N ASP A 201 -15.18 -15.09 -1.71
CA ASP A 201 -14.51 -14.16 -2.62
C ASP A 201 -13.64 -13.14 -1.89
N THR A 202 -14.05 -12.70 -0.69
CA THR A 202 -13.27 -11.70 0.06
C THR A 202 -11.90 -12.26 0.45
N PRO A 203 -10.80 -11.54 0.19
CA PRO A 203 -9.47 -11.99 0.57
C PRO A 203 -9.31 -12.25 2.07
N ILE A 204 -8.48 -13.23 2.40
CA ILE A 204 -8.02 -13.48 3.76
C ILE A 204 -6.67 -12.80 3.94
N ILE A 205 -6.47 -12.12 5.06
CA ILE A 205 -5.19 -11.56 5.47
C ILE A 205 -4.68 -12.38 6.66
N TYR A 206 -3.52 -13.02 6.48
CA TYR A 206 -2.85 -13.83 7.48
C TYR A 206 -1.59 -13.12 7.98
N GLU A 207 -1.60 -12.68 9.23
CA GLU A 207 -0.41 -12.16 9.91
C GLU A 207 0.54 -13.28 10.33
N ALA A 208 1.80 -13.18 9.90
CA ALA A 208 2.81 -14.18 10.23
C ALA A 208 3.17 -14.17 11.72
N SER A 209 3.23 -15.33 12.36
CA SER A 209 3.74 -15.43 13.74
C SER A 209 5.28 -15.47 13.75
N PRO A 210 5.98 -14.86 14.73
CA PRO A 210 5.45 -14.15 15.88
C PRO A 210 5.22 -12.66 15.62
N GLY A 211 4.01 -12.17 15.92
CA GLY A 211 3.70 -10.74 16.01
C GLY A 211 3.78 -9.97 14.69
N ALA A 212 3.46 -10.62 13.56
CA ALA A 212 3.60 -10.08 12.21
C ALA A 212 5.03 -9.62 11.85
N LEU A 213 6.05 -10.02 12.61
CA LEU A 213 7.41 -9.53 12.39
C LEU A 213 8.02 -10.10 11.10
N PRO A 214 8.92 -9.37 10.40
CA PRO A 214 9.60 -9.87 9.20
C PRO A 214 10.26 -11.24 9.40
N ARG A 215 10.79 -11.52 10.61
CA ARG A 215 11.39 -12.81 10.94
C ARG A 215 10.42 -14.01 10.89
N GLY A 216 9.11 -13.78 10.98
CA GLY A 216 8.10 -14.84 10.86
C GLY A 216 8.11 -15.52 9.48
N PHE A 217 8.64 -14.83 8.47
CA PHE A 217 8.77 -15.31 7.09
C PHE A 217 10.06 -16.09 6.81
N VAL A 218 10.95 -16.22 7.81
CA VAL A 218 12.21 -16.98 7.65
C VAL A 218 11.92 -18.45 7.40
N GLU A 219 12.52 -19.03 6.36
CA GLU A 219 12.39 -20.45 6.06
C GLU A 219 13.74 -21.15 6.00
N ASN A 220 13.79 -22.38 6.53
CA ASN A 220 14.93 -23.29 6.45
C ASN A 220 16.26 -22.71 6.97
N LYS A 221 16.19 -21.87 8.01
CA LYS A 221 17.35 -21.17 8.60
C LYS A 221 17.30 -21.19 10.12
N TRP A 222 18.47 -21.00 10.73
CA TRP A 222 18.59 -20.71 12.15
C TRP A 222 18.29 -19.23 12.40
N ILE A 223 17.42 -18.94 13.36
CA ILE A 223 17.04 -17.59 13.77
C ILE A 223 17.84 -17.20 15.00
N ASP A 224 18.69 -16.19 14.84
CA ASP A 224 19.29 -15.44 15.95
C ASP A 224 18.56 -14.11 16.10
N ALA A 225 17.66 -14.03 17.08
CA ALA A 225 16.89 -12.83 17.39
C ALA A 225 17.61 -11.87 18.35
N GLY A 226 18.89 -12.11 18.63
CA GLY A 226 19.69 -11.28 19.51
C GLY A 226 19.52 -11.58 21.00
N PRO A 227 20.04 -10.71 21.88
CA PRO A 227 20.12 -10.95 23.32
C PRO A 227 18.75 -11.24 23.94
N GLY A 228 18.68 -12.31 24.74
CA GLY A 228 17.45 -12.74 25.43
C GLY A 228 16.65 -13.81 24.70
N TYR A 229 17.06 -14.23 23.49
CA TYR A 229 16.43 -15.30 22.73
C TYR A 229 17.37 -16.49 22.48
N PRO A 230 16.87 -17.74 22.52
CA PRO A 230 17.63 -18.89 22.05
C PRO A 230 17.72 -18.89 20.51
N VAL A 231 18.84 -19.37 19.96
CA VAL A 231 18.96 -19.62 18.52
C VAL A 231 18.21 -20.91 18.17
N LYS A 232 17.17 -20.82 17.34
CA LYS A 232 16.31 -21.95 16.95
C LYS A 232 16.22 -22.09 15.43
N TYR A 233 16.01 -23.30 14.93
CA TYR A 233 15.80 -23.56 13.50
C TYR A 233 14.32 -23.43 13.14
N GLN A 234 14.01 -22.66 12.09
CA GLN A 234 12.67 -22.58 11.51
C GLN A 234 12.63 -23.42 10.23
N GLY A 235 11.60 -24.26 10.10
CA GLY A 235 11.33 -25.07 8.92
C GLY A 235 10.67 -24.28 7.80
N ASP A 236 9.87 -24.95 6.98
CA ASP A 236 9.05 -24.30 5.95
C ASP A 236 7.93 -23.46 6.57
N PHE A 237 7.52 -22.41 5.85
CA PHE A 237 6.40 -21.57 6.25
C PHE A 237 5.07 -22.33 6.07
N PRO A 238 4.16 -22.29 7.06
CA PRO A 238 2.88 -22.98 6.98
C PRO A 238 1.88 -22.15 6.16
N LEU A 239 1.77 -22.43 4.85
CA LEU A 239 0.76 -21.81 3.99
C LEU A 239 -0.65 -22.26 4.37
N LEU A 240 -1.62 -21.35 4.26
CA LEU A 240 -3.05 -21.69 4.36
C LEU A 240 -3.56 -22.30 3.04
N ASP A 241 -4.50 -23.22 3.13
CA ASP A 241 -5.17 -23.86 2.00
C ASP A 241 -6.35 -22.98 1.52
N ASP A 242 -6.03 -21.85 0.90
CA ASP A 242 -6.99 -20.94 0.26
C ASP A 242 -6.29 -20.17 -0.88
N ASP A 243 -7.01 -19.94 -1.98
CA ASP A 243 -6.45 -19.32 -3.18
C ASP A 243 -6.43 -17.78 -3.15
N LYS A 244 -7.04 -17.16 -2.11
CA LYS A 244 -7.18 -15.71 -1.94
C LYS A 244 -6.56 -15.22 -0.62
N VAL A 245 -5.38 -15.73 -0.29
CA VAL A 245 -4.63 -15.34 0.92
C VAL A 245 -3.62 -14.24 0.60
N ILE A 246 -3.65 -13.20 1.43
CA ILE A 246 -2.67 -12.12 1.53
C ILE A 246 -1.88 -12.35 2.79
N TYR A 247 -0.55 -12.40 2.70
CA TYR A 247 0.30 -12.56 3.88
C TYR A 247 0.73 -11.18 4.41
N SER A 248 0.60 -10.97 5.72
CA SER A 248 0.79 -9.67 6.35
C SER A 248 2.04 -9.60 7.24
N VAL A 249 2.72 -8.46 7.17
CA VAL A 249 3.90 -8.09 7.98
C VAL A 249 3.68 -6.74 8.64
N HIS A 250 4.12 -6.57 9.88
CA HIS A 250 4.23 -5.28 10.57
C HIS A 250 5.70 -4.83 10.60
N MET A 251 5.95 -3.57 10.25
CA MET A 251 7.29 -3.03 10.08
C MET A 251 7.58 -1.90 11.08
N TYR A 252 8.12 -2.28 12.23
CA TYR A 252 8.60 -1.39 13.28
C TYR A 252 10.12 -1.50 13.54
N ASN A 253 10.83 -2.32 12.78
CA ASN A 253 12.26 -2.52 12.97
C ASN A 253 13.08 -1.30 12.50
N PRO A 254 14.04 -0.82 13.31
CA PRO A 254 14.39 -1.34 14.63
C PRO A 254 13.47 -0.78 15.71
N PHE A 255 12.94 -1.66 16.58
CA PHE A 255 12.04 -1.27 17.67
C PHE A 255 12.61 -0.16 18.57
N ALA A 256 13.92 -0.19 18.84
CA ALA A 256 14.58 0.83 19.66
C ALA A 256 14.42 2.26 19.09
N TYR A 257 14.24 2.40 17.77
CA TYR A 257 14.02 3.69 17.11
C TYR A 257 12.55 4.05 17.01
N SER A 258 11.73 3.14 16.49
CA SER A 258 10.30 3.38 16.24
C SER A 258 9.50 3.60 17.53
N HIS A 259 10.00 3.12 18.66
CA HIS A 259 9.36 3.20 19.99
C HIS A 259 10.20 3.97 21.04
N GLN A 260 11.17 4.78 20.60
CA GLN A 260 12.03 5.53 21.54
C GLN A 260 11.23 6.52 22.40
N GLY A 261 11.63 6.72 23.66
CA GLY A 261 11.05 7.74 24.55
C GLY A 261 9.73 7.36 25.25
N LEU A 262 9.16 6.17 24.99
CA LEU A 262 7.91 5.72 25.61
C LEU A 262 7.96 5.63 27.14
N THR A 263 9.13 5.29 27.72
CA THR A 263 9.30 5.26 29.18
C THR A 263 9.29 6.65 29.81
N THR A 264 9.48 7.70 29.02
CA THR A 264 9.69 9.08 29.47
C THR A 264 8.46 9.96 29.27
N VAL A 265 7.63 9.66 28.26
CA VAL A 265 6.53 10.53 27.76
C VAL A 265 5.59 11.06 28.83
N ASN A 266 5.25 10.27 29.85
CA ASN A 266 4.33 10.68 30.91
C ASN A 266 5.02 11.19 32.19
N THR A 267 6.36 11.19 32.22
CA THR A 267 7.17 11.74 33.32
C THR A 267 7.74 13.12 33.01
N ALA A 268 7.81 13.52 31.73
CA ALA A 268 8.27 14.82 31.27
C ALA A 268 7.17 15.53 30.44
N PRO A 269 6.42 16.51 31.00
CA PRO A 269 5.17 17.02 30.43
C PRO A 269 5.30 17.62 29.02
N VAL A 270 6.46 18.19 28.67
CA VAL A 270 6.90 18.60 27.34
C VAL A 270 8.42 18.49 27.32
N SER A 271 9.01 17.79 26.34
CA SER A 271 10.48 17.69 26.23
C SER A 271 10.97 17.69 24.80
N THR A 272 12.16 18.27 24.59
CA THR A 272 12.95 18.13 23.36
C THR A 272 14.20 17.26 23.58
N ASP A 273 14.41 16.83 24.83
CA ASP A 273 15.59 16.10 25.32
C ASP A 273 15.15 14.91 26.19
N TRP A 274 15.46 13.69 25.74
CA TRP A 274 15.14 12.45 26.42
C TRP A 274 16.26 11.42 26.17
N PRO A 275 16.48 10.46 27.08
CA PRO A 275 17.53 9.45 26.91
C PRO A 275 17.29 8.63 25.63
N ASP A 276 18.38 8.15 25.03
CA ASP A 276 18.36 7.25 23.86
C ASP A 276 17.74 7.84 22.59
N LYS A 277 17.96 9.14 22.35
CA LYS A 277 17.56 9.80 21.10
C LYS A 277 18.34 9.23 19.90
N ILE A 278 17.67 8.35 19.15
CA ILE A 278 18.23 7.66 18.00
C ILE A 278 17.70 8.33 16.72
N THR A 279 18.58 8.50 15.73
CA THR A 279 18.24 9.11 14.44
C THR A 279 18.20 8.06 13.33
N TYR A 280 17.32 8.26 12.35
CA TYR A 280 17.34 7.56 11.07
C TYR A 280 17.59 8.56 9.91
N PRO A 281 18.43 8.23 8.91
CA PRO A 281 19.41 7.15 8.95
C PRO A 281 20.45 7.41 10.06
N GLY A 282 21.04 6.35 10.61
CA GLY A 282 22.00 6.49 11.70
C GLY A 282 22.39 5.18 12.38
N MET A 283 23.31 5.27 13.34
CA MET A 283 23.72 4.12 14.16
C MET A 283 22.64 3.78 15.19
N ILE A 284 22.19 2.54 15.21
CA ILE A 284 21.19 2.01 16.15
C ILE A 284 21.70 0.68 16.69
N GLY A 285 22.06 0.68 17.97
CA GLY A 285 22.88 -0.40 18.53
C GLY A 285 24.23 -0.48 17.82
N THR A 286 24.56 -1.65 17.27
CA THR A 286 25.83 -1.91 16.56
C THR A 286 25.73 -1.80 15.04
N SER A 287 24.55 -1.46 14.49
CA SER A 287 24.30 -1.44 13.05
C SER A 287 23.98 -0.03 12.57
N TYR A 288 24.46 0.32 11.38
CA TYR A 288 24.01 1.52 10.68
C TYR A 288 22.70 1.21 9.95
N TRP A 289 21.66 1.98 10.24
CA TRP A 289 20.34 1.85 9.63
C TRP A 289 20.12 2.94 8.60
N ASP A 290 19.90 2.51 7.37
CA ASP A 290 19.51 3.28 6.20
C ASP A 290 18.57 2.40 5.34
N LYS A 291 18.21 2.87 4.14
CA LYS A 291 17.34 2.11 3.24
C LYS A 291 17.92 0.74 2.88
N ASN A 292 19.23 0.59 2.75
CA ASN A 292 19.87 -0.71 2.49
C ASN A 292 19.68 -1.68 3.66
N LYS A 293 19.72 -1.16 4.89
CA LYS A 293 19.44 -1.99 6.07
C LYS A 293 17.97 -2.41 6.13
N LEU A 294 17.03 -1.54 5.73
CA LEU A 294 15.62 -1.90 5.61
C LEU A 294 15.38 -2.99 4.55
N ILE A 295 16.08 -2.93 3.40
CA ILE A 295 16.07 -4.00 2.38
C ILE A 295 16.52 -5.33 2.98
N GLN A 296 17.57 -5.33 3.80
CA GLN A 296 18.03 -6.55 4.48
C GLN A 296 17.00 -7.09 5.48
N ASP A 297 16.32 -6.22 6.21
CA ASP A 297 15.33 -6.60 7.23
C ASP A 297 14.05 -7.20 6.61
N LEU A 298 13.62 -6.67 5.46
CA LEU A 298 12.47 -7.15 4.70
C LEU A 298 12.81 -8.30 3.73
N LYS A 299 14.08 -8.73 3.67
CA LYS A 299 14.56 -9.67 2.66
C LYS A 299 13.79 -11.00 2.70
N ASP A 300 13.60 -11.59 3.88
CA ASP A 300 12.92 -12.89 3.98
C ASP A 300 11.43 -12.78 3.60
N VAL A 301 10.78 -11.63 3.85
CA VAL A 301 9.40 -11.36 3.40
C VAL A 301 9.35 -11.29 1.86
N ARG A 302 10.31 -10.59 1.25
CA ARG A 302 10.40 -10.49 -0.22
C ARG A 302 10.76 -11.81 -0.88
N ASP A 303 11.67 -12.59 -0.28
CA ASP A 303 12.01 -13.93 -0.75
C ASP A 303 10.79 -14.85 -0.68
N PHE A 304 10.01 -14.79 0.41
CA PHE A 304 8.76 -15.53 0.57
C PHE A 304 7.74 -15.17 -0.52
N GLN A 305 7.50 -13.87 -0.73
CA GLN A 305 6.61 -13.37 -1.77
C GLN A 305 6.97 -13.93 -3.15
N LEU A 306 8.26 -13.89 -3.51
CA LEU A 306 8.75 -14.35 -4.80
C LEU A 306 8.71 -15.88 -4.93
N LYS A 307 9.00 -16.61 -3.86
CA LYS A 307 8.99 -18.08 -3.84
C LYS A 307 7.58 -18.63 -4.04
N TYR A 308 6.59 -18.05 -3.37
CA TYR A 308 5.20 -18.55 -3.38
C TYR A 308 4.28 -17.79 -4.33
N ASN A 309 4.74 -16.69 -4.93
CA ASN A 309 3.97 -15.84 -5.83
C ASN A 309 2.63 -15.38 -5.21
N VAL A 310 2.69 -14.89 -3.98
CA VAL A 310 1.55 -14.44 -3.17
C VAL A 310 1.63 -12.93 -2.90
N PRO A 311 0.50 -12.24 -2.70
CA PRO A 311 0.51 -10.83 -2.31
C PRO A 311 0.96 -10.63 -0.85
N ILE A 312 1.64 -9.50 -0.60
CA ILE A 312 2.02 -9.06 0.74
C ILE A 312 1.28 -7.77 1.09
N TYR A 313 0.86 -7.69 2.35
CA TYR A 313 0.29 -6.51 2.97
C TYR A 313 1.15 -6.07 4.16
N VAL A 314 1.43 -4.77 4.26
CA VAL A 314 2.05 -4.19 5.45
C VAL A 314 0.95 -3.65 6.36
N GLY A 315 0.50 -4.49 7.29
CA GLY A 315 -0.60 -4.19 8.21
C GLY A 315 -0.33 -2.96 9.06
N GLU A 316 0.88 -2.83 9.59
CA GLU A 316 1.27 -1.70 10.41
C GLU A 316 2.71 -1.30 10.14
N PHE A 317 2.96 0.00 10.01
CA PHE A 317 4.30 0.57 10.05
C PHE A 317 4.23 2.05 10.43
N SER A 318 5.24 2.51 11.15
CA SER A 318 5.57 3.93 11.37
C SER A 318 6.76 4.06 12.32
N ALA A 319 7.07 5.30 12.70
CA ALA A 319 7.91 5.63 13.83
C ALA A 319 7.24 6.71 14.68
N ILE A 320 7.52 6.68 15.97
CA ILE A 320 7.09 7.69 16.93
C ILE A 320 7.45 9.11 16.46
N ARG A 321 6.51 10.06 16.56
CA ARG A 321 6.60 11.40 15.95
C ARG A 321 7.82 12.22 16.33
N TRP A 322 8.35 12.01 17.53
CA TRP A 322 9.51 12.73 18.03
C TRP A 322 10.84 12.07 17.66
N ALA A 323 10.82 10.90 17.01
CA ALA A 323 12.03 10.25 16.50
C ALA A 323 12.65 11.09 15.38
N PRO A 324 13.90 11.57 15.53
CA PRO A 324 14.60 12.28 14.47
C PRO A 324 14.66 11.45 13.18
N GLY A 325 14.25 12.04 12.07
CA GLY A 325 14.24 11.37 10.77
C GLY A 325 13.04 10.47 10.49
N ALA A 326 11.98 10.52 11.31
CA ALA A 326 10.80 9.66 11.14
C ALA A 326 10.14 9.80 9.76
N ALA A 327 10.18 10.99 9.15
CA ALA A 327 9.68 11.19 7.79
C ALA A 327 10.54 10.48 6.73
N ALA A 328 11.87 10.49 6.88
CA ALA A 328 12.78 9.77 5.99
C ALA A 328 12.61 8.24 6.14
N TYR A 329 12.48 7.74 7.37
CA TYR A 329 12.17 6.33 7.64
C TYR A 329 10.84 5.90 7.01
N THR A 330 9.79 6.71 7.19
CA THR A 330 8.46 6.46 6.61
C THR A 330 8.52 6.44 5.09
N ARG A 331 9.23 7.40 4.48
CA ARG A 331 9.42 7.46 3.02
C ARG A 331 10.17 6.23 2.51
N ASP A 332 11.31 5.90 3.11
CA ASP A 332 12.17 4.81 2.63
C ASP A 332 11.44 3.46 2.72
N LEU A 333 10.61 3.23 3.74
CA LEU A 333 9.74 2.05 3.83
C LEU A 333 8.67 2.04 2.73
N ILE A 334 7.94 3.14 2.55
CA ILE A 334 6.90 3.21 1.51
C ILE A 334 7.52 2.99 0.12
N GLU A 335 8.68 3.57 -0.17
CA GLU A 335 9.39 3.32 -1.43
C GLU A 335 9.66 1.83 -1.66
N LEU A 336 10.06 1.08 -0.62
CA LEU A 336 10.26 -0.37 -0.72
C LEU A 336 8.93 -1.11 -0.92
N PHE A 337 7.87 -0.70 -0.23
CA PHE A 337 6.55 -1.31 -0.38
C PHE A 337 6.01 -1.10 -1.80
N GLU A 338 6.15 0.11 -2.35
CA GLU A 338 5.79 0.41 -3.74
C GLU A 338 6.65 -0.37 -4.74
N GLU A 339 7.97 -0.47 -4.52
CA GLU A 339 8.88 -1.26 -5.36
C GLU A 339 8.51 -2.75 -5.37
N TYR A 340 8.03 -3.28 -4.24
CA TYR A 340 7.65 -4.69 -4.11
C TYR A 340 6.19 -4.99 -4.45
N GLY A 341 5.39 -3.95 -4.72
CA GLY A 341 3.96 -4.05 -5.03
C GLY A 341 3.10 -4.39 -3.81
N TRP A 342 3.51 -4.00 -2.61
CA TRP A 342 2.82 -4.29 -1.35
C TRP A 342 1.78 -3.23 -1.03
N SER A 343 0.60 -3.67 -0.61
CA SER A 343 -0.39 -2.78 0.01
C SER A 343 0.06 -2.42 1.42
N TRP A 344 -0.37 -1.28 1.96
CA TRP A 344 0.10 -0.85 3.27
C TRP A 344 -0.88 0.09 4.00
N THR A 345 -0.83 0.04 5.33
CA THR A 345 -1.55 0.98 6.19
C THR A 345 -0.62 1.60 7.23
N TYR A 346 -0.56 2.93 7.24
CA TYR A 346 0.24 3.68 8.21
C TYR A 346 -0.40 3.59 9.59
N HIS A 347 0.37 3.22 10.61
CA HIS A 347 -0.09 3.17 12.00
C HIS A 347 0.40 4.43 12.76
N ALA A 348 -0.44 5.31 13.28
CA ALA A 348 -1.90 5.29 13.29
C ALA A 348 -2.48 6.66 13.01
N TYR A 349 -3.76 6.69 12.64
CA TYR A 349 -4.50 7.90 12.36
C TYR A 349 -5.65 8.08 13.35
N SER A 350 -5.69 9.23 14.03
CA SER A 350 -6.75 9.59 14.98
C SER A 350 -6.93 8.60 16.14
N GLU A 351 -5.86 7.88 16.47
CA GLU A 351 -5.79 6.96 17.61
C GLU A 351 -4.92 7.59 18.72
N TRP A 352 -3.68 7.14 18.89
CA TRP A 352 -2.77 7.73 19.86
C TRP A 352 -1.83 8.77 19.24
N HIS A 353 -1.72 9.94 19.90
CA HIS A 353 -1.04 11.13 19.36
C HIS A 353 0.44 10.92 19.03
N GLY A 354 1.12 9.96 19.66
CA GLY A 354 2.53 9.73 19.37
C GLY A 354 2.78 9.25 17.93
N TRP A 355 1.84 8.49 17.37
CA TRP A 355 1.97 7.90 16.04
C TRP A 355 1.21 8.71 14.99
N ASP A 356 0.31 9.59 15.42
CA ASP A 356 -0.49 10.45 14.54
C ASP A 356 0.37 11.49 13.80
N VAL A 357 0.16 11.59 12.48
CA VAL A 357 0.89 12.49 11.57
C VAL A 357 0.43 13.95 11.66
N GLU A 358 -0.75 14.21 12.23
CA GLU A 358 -1.26 15.58 12.44
C GLU A 358 -0.61 16.26 13.66
N TYR A 359 0.27 15.55 14.38
CA TYR A 359 1.07 16.09 15.48
C TYR A 359 2.53 16.28 15.06
N ASN A 360 3.13 17.39 15.46
CA ASN A 360 4.53 17.72 15.23
C ASN A 360 5.49 16.82 16.07
N GLU A 361 6.79 17.04 15.95
CA GLU A 361 7.84 16.23 16.57
C GLU A 361 8.13 16.57 18.04
N VAL A 362 7.41 17.52 18.66
CA VAL A 362 7.65 17.91 20.06
C VAL A 362 7.08 16.85 21.01
N MET A 363 7.91 16.12 21.75
CA MET A 363 7.43 15.14 22.73
C MET A 363 6.57 15.82 23.81
N THR A 364 5.37 15.29 24.02
CA THR A 364 4.42 15.75 25.04
C THR A 364 3.76 14.57 25.72
N SER A 365 3.38 14.74 26.99
CA SER A 365 2.55 13.76 27.69
C SER A 365 1.14 13.70 27.11
N ASP A 366 0.39 12.64 27.45
CA ASP A 366 -1.00 12.48 26.97
C ASP A 366 -1.90 13.65 27.36
N LEU A 367 -1.65 14.25 28.52
CA LEU A 367 -2.38 15.42 29.02
C LEU A 367 -2.07 16.71 28.24
N ASN A 368 -0.88 16.82 27.65
CA ASN A 368 -0.41 18.03 26.96
C ASN A 368 -0.38 17.88 25.43
N ARG A 369 -0.90 16.78 24.89
CA ARG A 369 -0.83 16.43 23.45
C ARG A 369 -1.29 17.55 22.52
N ASP A 370 -2.31 18.32 22.90
CA ASP A 370 -2.89 19.36 22.05
C ASP A 370 -1.88 20.46 21.68
N SER A 371 -0.86 20.69 22.52
CA SER A 371 0.22 21.64 22.23
C SER A 371 1.13 21.20 21.08
N ALA A 372 1.08 19.92 20.71
CA ALA A 372 1.84 19.34 19.62
C ALA A 372 1.01 19.18 18.33
N ILE A 373 -0.26 19.63 18.29
CA ILE A 373 -1.05 19.62 17.05
C ILE A 373 -0.36 20.55 16.04
N ALA A 374 -0.08 20.03 14.86
CA ALA A 374 0.60 20.78 13.83
C ALA A 374 -0.34 21.81 13.20
N THR A 375 0.13 23.04 13.06
CA THR A 375 -0.61 24.12 12.37
C THR A 375 -0.46 24.07 10.85
N GLU A 376 0.58 23.38 10.38
CA GLU A 376 0.88 23.08 8.98
C GLU A 376 1.16 21.58 8.84
N PRO A 377 0.92 20.98 7.66
CA PRO A 377 1.26 19.58 7.41
C PRO A 377 2.70 19.24 7.79
N THR A 378 2.86 18.21 8.62
CA THR A 378 4.18 17.69 9.01
C THR A 378 4.86 17.02 7.81
N ASP A 379 6.17 16.79 7.89
CA ASP A 379 6.88 16.04 6.85
C ASP A 379 6.34 14.61 6.71
N ARG A 380 5.93 13.99 7.81
CA ARG A 380 5.29 12.66 7.79
C ARG A 380 3.94 12.71 7.06
N GLU A 381 3.09 13.69 7.36
CA GLU A 381 1.82 13.92 6.65
C GLU A 381 2.04 14.11 5.14
N LEU A 382 3.05 14.90 4.76
CA LEU A 382 3.33 15.21 3.35
C LEU A 382 3.93 14.02 2.61
N VAL A 383 4.70 13.16 3.26
CA VAL A 383 5.12 11.88 2.68
C VAL A 383 3.89 11.04 2.33
N LEU A 384 2.99 10.83 3.28
CA LEU A 384 1.78 10.01 3.06
C LEU A 384 0.90 10.56 1.94
N LYS A 385 0.62 11.87 1.95
CA LYS A 385 -0.16 12.53 0.89
C LYS A 385 0.42 12.32 -0.50
N ALA A 386 1.75 12.34 -0.63
CA ALA A 386 2.41 12.22 -1.92
C ALA A 386 2.17 10.83 -2.53
N TYR A 387 2.19 9.78 -1.71
CA TYR A 387 1.93 8.40 -2.14
C TYR A 387 0.44 8.08 -2.25
N PHE A 388 -0.42 8.66 -1.42
CA PHE A 388 -1.87 8.50 -1.51
C PHE A 388 -2.48 9.11 -2.77
N ASN A 389 -1.82 10.08 -3.42
CA ASN A 389 -2.26 10.58 -4.73
C ASN A 389 -2.26 9.50 -5.83
N ARG A 390 -1.61 8.35 -5.61
CA ARG A 390 -1.63 7.18 -6.49
C ARG A 390 -2.84 6.26 -6.27
N ASN A 391 -3.66 6.56 -5.26
CA ASN A 391 -4.80 5.72 -4.95
C ASN A 391 -5.90 5.86 -5.99
N GLU A 392 -6.38 4.70 -6.42
CA GLU A 392 -7.65 4.59 -7.11
C GLU A 392 -8.77 4.31 -6.10
N PHE A 393 -9.95 4.84 -6.41
CA PHE A 393 -11.17 4.65 -5.63
C PHE A 393 -12.11 3.74 -6.40
N LEU A 394 -12.93 2.96 -5.69
CA LEU A 394 -13.93 2.10 -6.30
C LEU A 394 -14.84 2.92 -7.24
N PRO A 395 -15.10 2.46 -8.49
CA PRO A 395 -15.93 3.19 -9.44
C PRO A 395 -17.35 3.34 -8.88
N PRO A 396 -17.87 4.57 -8.72
CA PRO A 396 -19.11 4.82 -7.97
C PRO A 396 -20.40 4.26 -8.55
N ASN A 397 -20.37 3.68 -9.76
CA ASN A 397 -21.47 3.05 -10.53
C ASN A 397 -22.93 3.45 -10.19
N GLY A 398 -23.23 4.71 -9.86
CA GLY A 398 -24.61 5.16 -9.77
C GLY A 398 -24.88 6.49 -9.08
N GLU A 399 -24.61 6.63 -7.79
CA GLU A 399 -25.09 7.78 -7.03
C GLU A 399 -24.08 8.21 -5.95
N PRO A 400 -23.86 9.53 -5.75
CA PRO A 400 -23.06 10.01 -4.63
C PRO A 400 -23.77 9.59 -3.35
N ALA A 401 -23.09 8.81 -2.53
CA ALA A 401 -23.69 8.45 -1.27
C ALA A 401 -23.95 9.71 -0.42
N PRO A 402 -25.15 9.77 0.21
CA PRO A 402 -25.65 10.97 0.87
C PRO A 402 -24.66 11.44 1.94
N PRO A 403 -24.62 12.74 2.25
CA PRO A 403 -23.67 13.28 3.21
C PRO A 403 -23.84 12.63 4.60
N VAL A 404 -22.76 12.59 5.42
CA VAL A 404 -22.70 11.83 6.69
C VAL A 404 -23.84 12.21 7.62
N ASN A 405 -24.66 11.23 7.94
CA ASN A 405 -25.63 11.36 9.01
C ASN A 405 -24.96 11.18 10.38
N LEU A 406 -24.88 12.25 11.16
CA LEU A 406 -24.38 12.25 12.53
C LEU A 406 -25.32 11.52 13.51
N VAL A 407 -26.57 11.26 13.10
CA VAL A 407 -27.53 10.44 13.84
C VAL A 407 -27.24 8.96 13.60
N MET A 408 -26.99 8.22 14.67
CA MET A 408 -26.85 6.77 14.68
C MET A 408 -28.22 6.10 14.68
N ASN A 409 -28.40 4.98 13.96
CA ASN A 409 -29.68 4.26 13.91
C ASN A 409 -30.88 5.20 13.60
N GLY A 410 -30.69 6.16 12.69
CA GLY A 410 -31.71 7.12 12.28
C GLY A 410 -32.79 6.51 11.38
N THR A 411 -32.55 5.32 10.82
CA THR A 411 -33.50 4.48 10.08
C THR A 411 -34.33 3.58 11.00
N PHE A 412 -33.99 3.49 12.29
CA PHE A 412 -34.70 2.69 13.30
C PHE A 412 -34.82 1.19 13.02
N GLU A 413 -33.93 0.62 12.21
CA GLU A 413 -33.93 -0.81 11.85
C GLU A 413 -33.36 -1.71 12.95
N LYS A 414 -32.79 -1.11 14.00
CA LYS A 414 -32.08 -1.85 15.05
C LYS A 414 -32.71 -1.65 16.43
N ASP A 415 -33.12 -2.76 17.05
CA ASP A 415 -33.61 -2.88 18.44
C ASP A 415 -33.18 -4.27 18.96
N THR A 416 -31.98 -4.35 19.55
CA THR A 416 -31.37 -5.63 19.93
C THR A 416 -31.98 -6.21 21.21
N ASP A 417 -32.40 -5.36 22.14
CA ASP A 417 -32.99 -5.79 23.40
C ASP A 417 -34.52 -6.03 23.32
N ASN A 418 -35.11 -5.77 22.14
CA ASN A 418 -36.52 -5.95 21.82
C ASN A 418 -37.45 -5.15 22.76
N ASP A 419 -37.00 -3.98 23.21
CA ASP A 419 -37.77 -3.13 24.11
C ASP A 419 -38.75 -2.19 23.38
N GLY A 420 -38.72 -2.20 22.04
CA GLY A 420 -39.55 -1.40 21.15
C GLY A 420 -39.03 0.02 20.90
N LEU A 421 -37.89 0.39 21.47
CA LEU A 421 -37.11 1.58 21.19
C LEU A 421 -35.90 1.20 20.34
N ALA A 422 -35.67 1.94 19.28
CA ALA A 422 -34.47 1.72 18.49
C ALA A 422 -33.21 1.99 19.32
N ASP A 423 -32.21 1.11 19.20
CA ASP A 423 -30.91 1.24 19.85
C ASP A 423 -30.31 2.63 19.61
N ARG A 424 -29.61 3.19 20.60
CA ARG A 424 -29.01 4.55 20.60
C ARG A 424 -30.00 5.71 20.69
N TRP A 425 -31.30 5.45 20.80
CA TRP A 425 -32.30 6.45 21.16
C TRP A 425 -32.66 6.37 22.64
N GLY A 426 -33.05 7.50 23.21
CA GLY A 426 -33.57 7.62 24.57
C GLY A 426 -35.01 8.12 24.55
N LYS A 427 -35.75 7.86 25.62
CA LYS A 427 -37.13 8.34 25.81
C LYS A 427 -37.39 8.71 27.27
N ASP A 428 -38.37 9.58 27.49
CA ASP A 428 -38.86 9.87 28.84
C ASP A 428 -39.82 8.76 29.34
N SER A 429 -40.03 8.68 30.66
CA SER A 429 -40.81 7.61 31.32
C SER A 429 -42.28 7.53 30.89
N ASN A 430 -42.86 8.64 30.48
CA ASN A 430 -44.26 8.74 30.05
C ASN A 430 -44.44 8.65 28.52
N VAL A 431 -43.42 8.16 27.82
CA VAL A 431 -43.43 7.97 26.36
C VAL A 431 -43.54 6.50 26.04
N ILE A 432 -44.55 6.17 25.24
CA ILE A 432 -44.78 4.82 24.73
C ILE A 432 -44.19 4.76 23.32
N VAL A 433 -43.36 3.76 23.08
CA VAL A 433 -42.68 3.54 21.80
C VAL A 433 -42.91 2.11 21.33
N SER A 434 -42.87 1.91 20.03
CA SER A 434 -42.87 0.61 19.39
C SER A 434 -42.29 0.74 17.98
N LEU A 435 -41.60 -0.28 17.49
CA LEU A 435 -41.27 -0.37 16.08
C LEU A 435 -42.49 -0.79 15.26
N VAL A 436 -42.64 -0.22 14.07
CA VAL A 436 -43.69 -0.56 13.11
C VAL A 436 -43.06 -0.90 11.77
N ASN A 437 -43.47 -2.02 11.18
CA ASN A 437 -42.98 -2.43 9.86
C ASN A 437 -43.73 -1.67 8.76
N MET A 438 -42.98 -1.16 7.79
CA MET A 438 -43.43 -0.38 6.65
C MET A 438 -42.81 -0.94 5.38
N ASN A 439 -43.52 -1.85 4.71
CA ASN A 439 -43.10 -2.43 3.43
C ASN A 439 -41.67 -3.02 3.42
N GLY A 440 -41.24 -3.60 4.54
CA GLY A 440 -39.91 -4.21 4.67
C GLY A 440 -38.86 -3.36 5.37
N SER A 441 -39.17 -2.11 5.74
CA SER A 441 -38.34 -1.27 6.63
C SER A 441 -39.05 -1.03 7.98
N GLN A 442 -38.31 -0.87 9.06
CA GLN A 442 -38.84 -0.48 10.36
C GLN A 442 -38.90 1.04 10.50
N ALA A 443 -39.84 1.52 11.30
CA ALA A 443 -39.93 2.92 11.69
C ALA A 443 -40.32 3.02 13.17
N GLN A 444 -39.97 4.13 13.81
CA GLN A 444 -40.28 4.32 15.23
C GLN A 444 -41.62 5.01 15.41
N LYS A 445 -42.58 4.28 15.99
CA LYS A 445 -43.86 4.86 16.44
C LYS A 445 -43.74 5.37 17.87
N ILE A 446 -44.24 6.58 18.10
CA ILE A 446 -44.11 7.32 19.36
C ILE A 446 -45.47 7.87 19.77
N LYS A 447 -45.81 7.70 21.05
CA LYS A 447 -47.00 8.27 21.67
C LYS A 447 -46.64 8.98 22.98
N THR A 448 -46.96 10.27 23.06
CA THR A 448 -46.80 11.09 24.26
C THR A 448 -48.15 11.32 24.94
N LEU A 449 -48.18 11.25 26.27
CA LEU A 449 -49.40 11.40 27.07
C LEU A 449 -49.60 12.82 27.63
N SER A 450 -48.61 13.70 27.43
CA SER A 450 -48.60 15.09 27.90
C SER A 450 -47.68 15.93 27.00
N ASN A 451 -47.58 17.23 27.29
CA ASN A 451 -46.63 18.15 26.66
C ASN A 451 -45.21 17.93 27.22
N GLN A 452 -44.42 17.10 26.54
CA GLN A 452 -43.10 16.71 27.04
C GLN A 452 -42.17 16.25 25.90
N ARG A 453 -40.95 15.83 26.29
CA ARG A 453 -39.99 15.14 25.43
C ARG A 453 -40.53 13.79 25.00
N GLY A 454 -40.40 13.48 23.71
CA GLY A 454 -40.69 12.18 23.15
C GLY A 454 -39.44 11.31 23.19
N ILE A 455 -38.76 11.22 22.05
CA ILE A 455 -37.48 10.51 21.91
C ILE A 455 -36.37 11.45 21.43
N ASP A 456 -35.13 11.12 21.74
CA ASP A 456 -33.96 11.86 21.29
C ASP A 456 -32.69 10.99 21.30
N GLN A 457 -31.68 11.43 20.57
CA GLN A 457 -30.36 10.84 20.62
C GLN A 457 -29.39 11.75 21.38
N ALA A 458 -28.47 11.11 22.12
CA ALA A 458 -27.47 11.78 22.96
C ALA A 458 -26.46 12.61 22.14
N TYR A 459 -25.52 13.27 22.82
CA TYR A 459 -24.71 14.35 22.25
C TYR A 459 -23.87 13.99 21.01
N PHE A 460 -24.12 14.69 19.91
CA PHE A 460 -23.27 14.79 18.73
C PHE A 460 -22.21 15.85 18.94
N LYS A 461 -20.98 15.62 18.47
CA LYS A 461 -19.99 16.69 18.37
C LYS A 461 -20.26 17.49 17.10
N VAL A 462 -20.28 18.81 17.23
CA VAL A 462 -20.51 19.75 16.13
C VAL A 462 -19.55 20.93 16.23
N SER A 463 -19.49 21.72 15.17
CA SER A 463 -18.71 22.96 15.10
C SER A 463 -19.66 24.12 14.86
N ASP A 464 -19.62 25.15 15.70
CA ASP A 464 -20.28 26.44 15.45
C ASP A 464 -19.72 27.19 14.22
N GLN A 465 -18.66 26.66 13.62
CA GLN A 465 -18.09 27.14 12.36
C GLN A 465 -18.62 26.39 11.14
N ASN A 466 -19.49 25.39 11.29
CA ASN A 466 -20.03 24.58 10.19
C ASN A 466 -21.55 24.80 10.01
N ARG A 467 -22.04 24.56 8.79
CA ARG A 467 -23.46 24.50 8.45
C ARG A 467 -23.93 23.05 8.53
N TYR A 468 -25.15 22.84 9.01
CA TYR A 468 -25.75 21.51 9.16
C TYR A 468 -27.12 21.45 8.50
N ARG A 469 -27.57 20.25 8.15
CA ARG A 469 -28.95 19.94 7.76
C ARG A 469 -29.54 18.90 8.72
N LEU A 470 -30.61 19.27 9.41
CA LEU A 470 -31.44 18.34 10.17
C LEU A 470 -32.65 17.92 9.30
N SER A 471 -32.88 16.62 9.10
CA SER A 471 -34.00 16.08 8.31
C SER A 471 -34.65 14.86 8.97
N ALA A 472 -35.91 14.59 8.67
CA ALA A 472 -36.61 13.36 9.02
C ALA A 472 -37.83 13.12 8.12
N LYS A 473 -38.19 11.85 7.90
CA LYS A 473 -39.53 11.45 7.44
C LYS A 473 -40.45 11.35 8.65
N ILE A 474 -41.58 12.07 8.60
CA ILE A 474 -42.50 12.20 9.73
C ILE A 474 -43.93 11.96 9.25
N ARG A 475 -44.66 11.08 9.95
CA ARG A 475 -46.11 10.90 9.81
C ARG A 475 -46.79 11.21 11.13
N VAL A 476 -47.50 12.33 11.19
CA VAL A 476 -48.25 12.76 12.38
C VAL A 476 -49.67 12.23 12.32
N ILE A 477 -50.06 11.39 13.28
CA ILE A 477 -51.41 10.82 13.41
C ILE A 477 -52.31 11.80 14.18
N SER A 478 -51.83 12.31 15.31
CA SER A 478 -52.53 13.32 16.11
C SER A 478 -51.55 14.18 16.91
N GLY A 479 -51.99 15.38 17.26
CA GLY A 479 -51.23 16.30 18.10
C GLY A 479 -50.33 17.28 17.33
N LYS A 480 -49.28 17.76 17.99
CA LYS A 480 -48.35 18.79 17.48
C LYS A 480 -46.93 18.51 17.97
N ILE A 481 -46.01 18.34 17.01
CA ILE A 481 -44.64 17.89 17.23
C ILE A 481 -43.67 19.06 17.06
N ILE A 482 -42.59 19.02 17.83
CA ILE A 482 -41.42 19.87 17.70
C ILE A 482 -40.25 18.94 17.34
N PHE A 483 -39.74 19.05 16.12
CA PHE A 483 -38.49 18.39 15.72
C PHE A 483 -37.39 19.45 15.68
N GLN A 484 -36.39 19.29 16.54
CA GLN A 484 -35.36 20.30 16.75
C GLN A 484 -34.08 19.66 17.27
N HIS A 485 -33.07 20.50 17.51
CA HIS A 485 -31.91 20.14 18.31
C HIS A 485 -31.78 21.02 19.56
N LYS A 486 -30.93 20.57 20.49
CA LYS A 486 -30.52 21.26 21.71
C LYS A 486 -29.02 21.45 21.68
N ASP A 487 -28.58 22.62 22.12
CA ASP A 487 -27.20 23.08 21.97
C ASP A 487 -26.46 23.03 23.29
N TYR A 488 -25.20 22.60 23.23
CA TYR A 488 -24.36 22.40 24.40
C TYR A 488 -22.91 22.82 24.13
N THR A 489 -22.22 23.24 25.19
CA THR A 489 -20.76 23.41 25.17
C THR A 489 -20.06 22.05 25.08
N ASN A 490 -18.75 22.04 24.85
CA ASN A 490 -17.96 20.81 24.79
C ASN A 490 -18.01 20.00 26.10
N ASN A 491 -18.23 20.68 27.23
CA ASN A 491 -18.41 20.09 28.56
C ASN A 491 -19.88 19.80 28.89
N THR A 492 -20.74 19.68 27.87
CA THR A 492 -22.18 19.34 27.99
C THR A 492 -23.02 20.34 28.79
N VAL A 493 -22.56 21.59 28.93
CA VAL A 493 -23.39 22.66 29.52
C VAL A 493 -24.43 23.10 28.50
N PHE A 494 -25.71 23.08 28.88
CA PHE A 494 -26.81 23.47 28.01
C PHE A 494 -26.77 24.97 27.67
N LEU A 495 -26.85 25.28 26.38
CA LEU A 495 -26.80 26.64 25.83
C LEU A 495 -28.17 27.12 25.35
N GLY A 496 -29.07 26.21 24.99
CA GLY A 496 -30.42 26.55 24.55
C GLY A 496 -31.00 25.53 23.57
N ASN A 497 -32.24 25.77 23.13
CA ASN A 497 -32.83 25.01 22.03
C ASN A 497 -32.42 25.68 20.71
N GLY A 498 -32.02 24.87 19.74
CA GLY A 498 -31.72 25.32 18.39
C GLY A 498 -32.97 25.61 17.57
N PRO A 499 -32.81 25.97 16.29
CA PRO A 499 -33.95 26.18 15.41
C PRO A 499 -34.79 24.91 15.23
N VAL A 500 -36.08 25.12 14.98
CA VAL A 500 -37.10 24.07 14.93
C VAL A 500 -37.55 23.83 13.50
N VAL A 501 -37.72 22.56 13.12
CA VAL A 501 -38.40 22.16 11.90
C VAL A 501 -39.90 22.41 12.04
N THR A 502 -40.47 23.27 11.20
CA THR A 502 -41.84 23.80 11.39
C THR A 502 -42.92 23.03 10.63
N GLY A 503 -44.19 23.25 11.01
CA GLY A 503 -45.36 22.72 10.32
C GLY A 503 -45.58 21.21 10.53
N LEU A 504 -45.33 20.72 11.75
CA LEU A 504 -45.44 19.30 12.14
C LEU A 504 -46.74 19.04 12.92
N THR A 505 -47.86 19.15 12.20
CA THR A 505 -49.21 18.81 12.68
C THR A 505 -49.74 17.60 11.90
N ASN A 506 -50.98 17.16 12.17
CA ASN A 506 -51.60 16.03 11.46
C ASN A 506 -51.34 16.07 9.94
N THR A 507 -50.75 15.00 9.44
CA THR A 507 -50.26 14.84 8.06
C THR A 507 -51.29 14.19 7.13
N GLY A 508 -52.51 13.91 7.63
CA GLY A 508 -53.55 13.23 6.85
C GLY A 508 -53.31 11.74 6.67
N GLY A 509 -52.35 11.16 7.41
CA GLY A 509 -52.01 9.74 7.33
C GLY A 509 -50.85 9.39 6.40
N GLU A 510 -50.19 10.39 5.81
CA GLU A 510 -49.04 10.19 4.91
C GLU A 510 -47.71 10.62 5.56
N PHE A 511 -46.59 10.11 5.07
CA PHE A 511 -45.27 10.62 5.44
C PHE A 511 -44.96 11.94 4.73
N VAL A 512 -44.35 12.85 5.46
CA VAL A 512 -43.73 14.06 4.90
C VAL A 512 -42.26 14.12 5.30
N THR A 513 -41.39 14.46 4.35
CA THR A 513 -39.99 14.76 4.65
C THR A 513 -39.86 16.22 5.03
N LYS A 514 -39.20 16.50 6.15
CA LYS A 514 -39.05 17.85 6.69
C LYS A 514 -37.59 18.10 7.02
N SER A 515 -37.08 19.26 6.59
CA SER A 515 -35.66 19.59 6.70
C SER A 515 -35.44 21.02 7.16
N LEU A 516 -34.30 21.26 7.81
CA LEU A 516 -33.83 22.55 8.28
C LEU A 516 -32.32 22.63 8.11
N GLU A 517 -31.83 23.66 7.41
CA GLU A 517 -30.40 23.99 7.40
C GLU A 517 -30.11 25.12 8.39
N PHE A 518 -29.00 25.02 9.11
CA PHE A 518 -28.62 25.98 10.15
C PHE A 518 -27.11 26.01 10.39
N VAL A 519 -26.63 27.06 11.05
CA VAL A 519 -25.28 27.14 11.63
C VAL A 519 -25.47 27.20 13.15
N PRO A 520 -24.76 26.40 13.96
CA PRO A 520 -24.89 26.46 15.41
C PRO A 520 -24.52 27.85 15.94
N ALA A 521 -25.11 28.24 17.07
CA ALA A 521 -24.72 29.49 17.72
C ALA A 521 -23.23 29.45 18.18
N PRO A 522 -22.55 30.60 18.28
CA PRO A 522 -21.18 30.63 18.81
C PRO A 522 -21.05 29.97 20.20
N GLY A 523 -20.02 29.16 20.38
CA GLY A 523 -19.74 28.38 21.59
C GLY A 523 -20.39 27.00 21.64
N VAL A 524 -21.22 26.64 20.65
CA VAL A 524 -21.80 25.31 20.53
C VAL A 524 -20.76 24.33 20.00
N ALA A 525 -20.53 23.26 20.75
CA ALA A 525 -19.62 22.18 20.36
C ALA A 525 -20.29 20.81 20.41
N ARG A 526 -21.52 20.74 20.95
CA ARG A 526 -22.33 19.53 21.02
C ARG A 526 -23.81 19.81 20.75
N MET A 527 -24.51 18.85 20.15
CA MET A 527 -25.95 18.89 19.91
C MET A 527 -26.65 17.62 20.35
N SER A 528 -27.91 17.69 20.73
CA SER A 528 -28.81 16.53 20.82
C SER A 528 -30.02 16.79 19.95
N THR A 529 -30.51 15.80 19.20
CA THR A 529 -31.67 15.93 18.31
C THR A 529 -32.78 14.99 18.74
N GLY A 530 -34.02 15.41 18.55
CA GLY A 530 -35.17 14.63 18.95
C GLY A 530 -36.51 15.26 18.66
N PHE A 531 -37.55 14.57 19.08
CA PHE A 531 -38.94 14.91 18.87
C PHE A 531 -39.61 15.22 20.22
N TRP A 532 -40.04 16.46 20.40
CA TRP A 532 -40.83 16.95 21.53
C TRP A 532 -42.28 17.20 21.11
N THR A 533 -43.17 17.41 22.08
CA THR A 533 -44.60 17.60 21.82
C THR A 533 -45.17 18.72 22.68
N GLU A 534 -46.06 19.55 22.10
CA GLU A 534 -46.74 20.63 22.83
C GLU A 534 -48.04 20.20 23.50
N LEU A 535 -48.56 19.03 23.12
CA LEU A 535 -49.76 18.39 23.64
C LEU A 535 -49.66 16.87 23.37
N PRO A 536 -50.51 16.03 23.99
CA PRO A 536 -50.51 14.58 23.73
C PRO A 536 -50.56 14.31 22.23
N SER A 537 -49.59 13.56 21.73
CA SER A 537 -49.38 13.36 20.29
C SER A 537 -49.07 11.90 19.99
N GLU A 538 -49.44 11.45 18.80
CA GLU A 538 -49.10 10.13 18.28
C GLU A 538 -48.57 10.28 16.86
N PHE A 539 -47.40 9.72 16.59
CA PHE A 539 -46.68 9.93 15.33
C PHE A 539 -45.67 8.82 15.06
N ILE A 540 -45.19 8.77 13.82
CA ILE A 540 -44.20 7.81 13.35
C ILE A 540 -43.08 8.60 12.67
N VAL A 541 -41.84 8.21 12.92
CA VAL A 541 -40.64 8.82 12.34
C VAL A 541 -39.74 7.75 11.71
N ASP A 542 -39.05 8.16 10.66
CA ASP A 542 -38.11 7.36 9.90
C ASP A 542 -37.04 8.28 9.25
N ASP A 543 -35.93 7.72 8.78
CA ASP A 543 -34.84 8.42 8.08
C ASP A 543 -34.42 9.75 8.75
N VAL A 544 -34.11 9.73 10.03
CA VAL A 544 -33.66 10.92 10.77
C VAL A 544 -32.20 11.20 10.48
N GLU A 545 -31.92 12.39 9.95
CA GLU A 545 -30.59 12.81 9.53
C GLU A 545 -30.13 14.11 10.20
N LEU A 546 -28.87 14.15 10.65
CA LEU A 546 -28.16 15.39 10.96
C LEU A 546 -26.86 15.41 10.15
N ILE A 547 -26.82 16.22 9.11
CA ILE A 547 -25.72 16.24 8.16
C ILE A 547 -24.81 17.44 8.42
N ASP A 548 -23.49 17.24 8.51
CA ASP A 548 -22.51 18.33 8.42
C ASP A 548 -22.28 18.71 6.94
N LEU A 549 -22.66 19.94 6.57
CA LEU A 549 -22.55 20.50 5.23
C LEU A 549 -21.23 21.25 5.00
N GLY A 550 -20.31 21.24 5.97
CA GLY A 550 -19.03 21.96 5.93
C GLY A 550 -19.10 23.39 6.48
N PRO A 551 -18.03 24.20 6.35
CA PRO A 551 -17.93 25.52 6.98
C PRO A 551 -19.09 26.48 6.65
N ALA A 552 -19.57 27.22 7.66
CA ALA A 552 -20.67 28.18 7.61
C ALA A 552 -20.38 29.37 6.69
N VAL A 553 -19.12 29.80 6.66
CA VAL A 553 -18.53 30.64 5.62
C VAL A 553 -17.37 29.83 5.09
N PRO A 554 -17.40 29.35 3.84
CA PRO A 554 -16.19 28.84 3.24
C PRO A 554 -15.19 29.99 3.27
N VAL A 555 -14.15 29.91 4.10
CA VAL A 555 -12.90 30.54 3.69
C VAL A 555 -12.50 29.73 2.48
N ASN A 556 -12.92 30.18 1.30
CA ASN A 556 -12.52 29.54 0.06
C ASN A 556 -11.04 29.86 -0.15
N ARG A 557 -10.21 29.08 0.54
CA ARG A 557 -8.75 29.12 0.39
C ARG A 557 -8.42 28.90 -1.08
N PRO A 558 -7.31 29.46 -1.57
CA PRO A 558 -6.79 29.12 -2.89
C PRO A 558 -6.79 27.63 -3.18
N LYS A 559 -6.93 27.26 -4.45
CA LYS A 559 -6.69 25.89 -4.90
C LYS A 559 -5.56 25.89 -5.91
N THR A 560 -4.47 25.21 -5.58
CA THR A 560 -3.35 24.99 -6.50
C THR A 560 -3.39 23.61 -7.14
N VAL A 561 -3.13 23.60 -8.45
CA VAL A 561 -2.79 22.42 -9.25
C VAL A 561 -1.34 22.56 -9.75
N VAL A 562 -0.70 21.43 -10.00
CA VAL A 562 0.71 21.34 -10.40
C VAL A 562 0.82 20.39 -11.57
N ASP A 563 1.53 20.81 -12.61
CA ASP A 563 1.84 20.00 -13.78
C ASP A 563 3.35 19.75 -13.87
N ILE A 564 3.74 18.50 -14.14
CA ILE A 564 5.12 18.14 -14.48
C ILE A 564 5.27 18.31 -16.00
N VAL A 565 5.93 19.38 -16.45
CA VAL A 565 6.01 19.73 -17.88
C VAL A 565 7.09 18.94 -18.61
N TYR A 566 8.23 18.75 -17.94
CA TYR A 566 9.33 17.88 -18.34
C TYR A 566 10.06 17.42 -17.08
N PRO A 567 10.94 16.40 -17.15
CA PRO A 567 11.46 15.77 -15.95
C PRO A 567 12.15 16.76 -15.01
N GLY A 568 11.70 16.79 -13.75
CA GLY A 568 12.18 17.72 -12.72
C GLY A 568 11.70 19.17 -12.82
N HIS A 569 10.82 19.53 -13.76
CA HIS A 569 10.26 20.87 -13.89
C HIS A 569 8.75 20.93 -13.68
N LEU A 570 8.34 21.81 -12.77
CA LEU A 570 6.96 21.95 -12.30
C LEU A 570 6.40 23.33 -12.62
N GLU A 571 5.19 23.37 -13.18
CA GLU A 571 4.39 24.57 -13.30
C GLU A 571 3.20 24.54 -12.33
N PHE A 572 2.84 25.70 -11.78
CA PHE A 572 1.83 25.82 -10.74
C PHE A 572 0.73 26.77 -11.20
N ALA A 573 -0.52 26.34 -11.12
CA ALA A 573 -1.67 27.19 -11.37
C ALA A 573 -2.56 27.23 -10.13
N ALA A 574 -2.81 28.42 -9.61
CA ALA A 574 -3.63 28.62 -8.42
C ALA A 574 -4.86 29.48 -8.74
N THR A 575 -6.00 29.09 -8.18
CA THR A 575 -7.27 29.83 -8.30
C THR A 575 -7.69 30.33 -6.93
N ALA A 576 -7.99 31.62 -6.81
CA ALA A 576 -8.59 32.23 -5.63
C ALA A 576 -10.11 32.35 -5.80
N TYR A 577 -10.81 32.61 -4.70
CA TYR A 577 -12.27 32.67 -4.65
C TYR A 577 -12.73 33.96 -3.99
N ASP A 578 -14.05 34.20 -3.96
CA ASP A 578 -14.67 35.33 -3.26
C ASP A 578 -14.13 36.71 -3.70
N GLY A 579 -13.74 36.82 -4.97
CA GLY A 579 -13.19 38.05 -5.57
C GLY A 579 -11.74 38.35 -5.22
N ALA A 580 -11.05 37.49 -4.48
CA ALA A 580 -9.62 37.61 -4.22
C ALA A 580 -8.77 37.18 -5.43
N SER A 581 -7.51 37.61 -5.46
CA SER A 581 -6.48 37.14 -6.39
C SER A 581 -5.44 36.30 -5.66
N ILE A 582 -4.64 35.52 -6.38
CA ILE A 582 -3.49 34.83 -5.79
C ILE A 582 -2.39 35.84 -5.49
N ALA A 583 -1.96 35.93 -4.22
CA ALA A 583 -0.83 36.76 -3.82
C ALA A 583 0.51 36.06 -4.13
N ARG A 584 0.61 34.77 -3.82
CA ARG A 584 1.78 33.93 -4.12
C ARG A 584 1.44 32.45 -4.06
N THR A 585 2.22 31.67 -4.78
CA THR A 585 2.33 30.22 -4.63
C THR A 585 3.70 29.93 -4.03
N GLU A 586 3.75 29.04 -3.05
CA GLU A 586 4.96 28.67 -2.33
C GLU A 586 5.19 27.16 -2.37
N TYR A 587 6.45 26.76 -2.31
CA TYR A 587 6.86 25.36 -2.25
C TYR A 587 7.94 25.13 -1.19
N ARG A 588 8.15 23.86 -0.82
CA ARG A 588 9.35 23.37 -0.15
C ARG A 588 9.60 21.90 -0.50
N ILE A 589 10.84 21.45 -0.30
CA ILE A 589 11.19 20.03 -0.45
C ILE A 589 11.05 19.34 0.91
N VAL A 590 10.25 18.27 0.98
CA VAL A 590 10.02 17.51 2.22
C VAL A 590 11.33 16.82 2.64
N GLY A 591 11.65 16.85 3.94
CA GLY A 591 12.89 16.31 4.49
C GLY A 591 14.10 17.24 4.37
N GLN A 592 13.97 18.41 3.74
CA GLN A 592 15.01 19.45 3.74
C GLN A 592 14.71 20.53 4.79
N SER A 593 15.74 21.07 5.42
CA SER A 593 15.60 22.17 6.37
C SER A 593 15.17 23.46 5.65
N GLY A 594 14.08 24.09 6.09
CA GLY A 594 13.61 25.36 5.57
C GLY A 594 12.10 25.52 5.58
N GLY A 595 11.63 26.76 5.46
CA GLY A 595 10.22 27.07 5.30
C GLY A 595 9.77 27.06 3.84
N TYR A 596 8.50 27.40 3.62
CA TYR A 596 7.96 27.64 2.29
C TYR A 596 8.65 28.83 1.62
N THR A 597 9.00 28.68 0.34
CA THR A 597 9.60 29.72 -0.52
C THR A 597 8.71 29.95 -1.74
N THR A 598 8.63 31.19 -2.23
CA THR A 598 7.81 31.52 -3.41
C THR A 598 8.28 30.75 -4.66
N VAL A 599 7.34 30.20 -5.40
CA VAL A 599 7.58 29.57 -6.71
C VAL A 599 8.08 30.62 -7.71
N PRO A 600 9.17 30.39 -8.45
CA PRO A 600 9.64 31.31 -9.49
C PRO A 600 8.61 31.50 -10.62
N SER A 601 8.62 32.66 -11.27
CA SER A 601 7.64 33.00 -12.32
C SER A 601 7.66 32.08 -13.56
N GLY A 602 8.75 31.34 -13.76
CA GLY A 602 8.89 30.35 -14.82
C GLY A 602 8.76 28.90 -14.35
N GLY A 603 8.16 28.66 -13.17
CA GLY A 603 8.07 27.33 -12.57
C GLY A 603 9.26 26.97 -11.68
N LEU A 604 9.23 25.75 -11.15
CA LEU A 604 10.27 25.19 -10.29
C LEU A 604 11.06 24.11 -11.04
N THR A 605 12.37 24.30 -11.18
CA THR A 605 13.30 23.25 -11.64
C THR A 605 14.05 22.66 -10.45
N LEU A 606 13.95 21.35 -10.28
CA LEU A 606 14.63 20.60 -9.23
C LEU A 606 16.09 20.34 -9.63
N SER A 607 17.02 20.68 -8.74
CA SER A 607 18.46 20.51 -8.95
C SER A 607 19.16 20.17 -7.63
N PRO A 608 20.07 19.18 -7.60
CA PRO A 608 20.43 18.27 -8.69
C PRO A 608 19.25 17.37 -9.15
N PRO A 609 19.35 16.63 -10.27
CA PRO A 609 18.34 15.62 -10.63
C PRO A 609 18.21 14.54 -9.54
N GLY A 610 17.00 14.07 -9.27
CA GLY A 610 16.71 13.13 -8.18
C GLY A 610 15.22 12.92 -7.95
N ASN A 611 14.87 12.11 -6.94
CA ASN A 611 13.48 11.88 -6.54
C ASN A 611 13.11 12.82 -5.39
N TYR A 612 12.00 13.54 -5.56
CA TYR A 612 11.59 14.59 -4.65
C TYR A 612 10.13 14.43 -4.23
N ILE A 613 9.86 14.81 -2.98
CA ILE A 613 8.50 15.11 -2.53
C ILE A 613 8.42 16.63 -2.39
N VAL A 614 7.66 17.25 -3.28
CA VAL A 614 7.48 18.71 -3.31
C VAL A 614 6.18 19.04 -2.60
N ALA A 615 6.27 19.76 -1.49
CA ALA A 615 5.12 20.31 -0.80
C ALA A 615 4.81 21.71 -1.32
N TYR A 616 3.54 22.03 -1.53
CA TYR A 616 3.13 23.29 -2.13
C TYR A 616 1.80 23.80 -1.58
N ARG A 617 1.62 25.13 -1.64
CA ARG A 617 0.41 25.85 -1.23
C ARG A 617 0.35 27.24 -1.86
N SER A 618 -0.82 27.85 -1.89
CA SER A 618 -1.00 29.26 -2.27
C SER A 618 -1.69 30.08 -1.19
N VAL A 619 -1.38 31.38 -1.24
CA VAL A 619 -1.94 32.43 -0.38
C VAL A 619 -2.64 33.44 -1.29
N ASP A 620 -3.89 33.79 -0.97
CA ASP A 620 -4.61 34.86 -1.68
C ASP A 620 -4.22 36.25 -1.15
N THR A 621 -4.69 37.29 -1.83
CA THR A 621 -4.51 38.69 -1.45
C THR A 621 -5.21 39.08 -0.14
N SER A 622 -6.13 38.24 0.34
CA SER A 622 -6.83 38.40 1.63
C SER A 622 -6.10 37.70 2.78
N GLY A 623 -4.98 37.00 2.50
CA GLY A 623 -4.19 36.27 3.48
C GLY A 623 -4.65 34.83 3.74
N ASN A 624 -5.68 34.34 3.04
CA ASN A 624 -6.15 32.96 3.19
C ASN A 624 -5.14 32.01 2.54
N THR A 625 -4.72 31.00 3.28
CA THR A 625 -3.71 30.02 2.85
C THR A 625 -4.34 28.64 2.73
N GLU A 626 -4.16 27.99 1.59
CA GLU A 626 -4.58 26.60 1.41
C GLU A 626 -3.72 25.66 2.27
N ARG A 627 -4.31 24.55 2.76
CA ARG A 627 -3.51 23.54 3.46
C ARG A 627 -2.56 22.89 2.44
N ALA A 628 -1.30 22.74 2.81
CA ALA A 628 -0.32 22.23 1.87
C ALA A 628 -0.63 20.80 1.38
N LYS A 629 -0.35 20.61 0.10
CA LYS A 629 -0.41 19.34 -0.63
C LYS A 629 1.02 18.91 -0.94
N SER A 630 1.20 17.69 -1.41
CA SER A 630 2.49 17.18 -1.86
C SER A 630 2.37 16.36 -3.13
N LEU A 631 3.45 16.32 -3.89
CA LEU A 631 3.57 15.59 -5.15
C LEU A 631 4.91 14.83 -5.16
N LEU A 632 4.89 13.57 -5.60
CA LEU A 632 6.09 12.82 -5.96
C LEU A 632 6.57 13.30 -7.33
N VAL A 633 7.85 13.63 -7.42
CA VAL A 633 8.49 14.09 -8.65
C VAL A 633 9.70 13.23 -8.92
N ASP A 634 9.63 12.49 -10.03
CA ASP A 634 10.74 11.74 -10.56
C ASP A 634 11.56 12.63 -11.50
N ALA A 635 12.74 13.02 -11.05
CA ALA A 635 13.74 13.71 -11.86
C ALA A 635 15.05 12.91 -11.93
N LYS A 636 15.03 11.62 -11.59
CA LYS A 636 16.23 10.76 -11.59
C LYS A 636 16.23 9.96 -12.88
N ALA A 637 17.36 9.92 -13.59
CA ALA A 637 17.49 9.02 -14.73
C ALA A 637 17.54 7.55 -14.28
N PRO A 638 17.04 6.60 -15.09
CA PRO A 638 17.09 5.19 -14.77
C PRO A 638 18.55 4.71 -14.62
N GLU A 639 18.77 3.79 -13.68
CA GLU A 639 20.05 3.15 -13.45
C GLU A 639 20.26 2.01 -14.45
N ILE A 640 21.42 2.02 -15.12
CA ILE A 640 21.77 1.03 -16.14
C ILE A 640 22.96 0.21 -15.63
N THR A 641 22.76 -1.11 -15.52
CA THR A 641 23.82 -2.08 -15.22
C THR A 641 24.08 -2.93 -16.46
N VAL A 642 25.37 -3.14 -16.78
CA VAL A 642 25.82 -3.96 -17.91
C VAL A 642 26.69 -5.10 -17.39
N THR A 643 26.37 -6.33 -17.79
CA THR A 643 27.15 -7.55 -17.48
C THR A 643 27.43 -8.33 -18.76
N GLY A 644 28.28 -9.37 -18.68
CA GLY A 644 28.66 -10.18 -19.85
C GLY A 644 29.77 -9.57 -20.73
N ILE A 645 30.42 -8.49 -20.27
CA ILE A 645 31.54 -7.82 -20.93
C ILE A 645 32.68 -7.63 -19.94
N VAL A 646 33.92 -7.85 -20.39
CA VAL A 646 35.13 -7.49 -19.65
C VAL A 646 35.56 -6.08 -20.04
N TYR A 647 35.76 -5.21 -19.06
CA TYR A 647 36.17 -3.81 -19.23
C TYR A 647 37.66 -3.67 -19.57
N ASP A 648 38.13 -4.36 -20.60
CA ASP A 648 39.52 -4.30 -21.08
C ASP A 648 39.65 -4.85 -22.52
N THR A 649 40.61 -5.75 -22.73
CA THR A 649 40.99 -6.29 -24.02
C THR A 649 40.44 -7.70 -24.15
N LEU A 650 39.64 -7.91 -25.19
CA LEU A 650 39.06 -9.20 -25.56
C LEU A 650 39.82 -9.80 -26.76
N SER A 651 39.95 -11.12 -26.75
CA SER A 651 40.50 -11.87 -27.87
C SER A 651 39.46 -11.95 -28.98
N ASN A 652 39.85 -11.65 -30.21
CA ASN A 652 38.95 -11.66 -31.35
C ASN A 652 38.40 -13.05 -31.72
N SER A 653 38.95 -14.13 -31.17
CA SER A 653 38.44 -15.49 -31.31
C SER A 653 37.17 -15.77 -30.49
N GLY A 654 36.89 -14.94 -29.48
CA GLY A 654 35.77 -15.13 -28.55
C GLY A 654 34.44 -14.56 -29.02
N ASP A 655 33.45 -14.66 -28.14
CA ASP A 655 32.12 -14.07 -28.29
C ASP A 655 31.83 -13.11 -27.14
N MET A 656 30.94 -12.15 -27.38
CA MET A 656 30.39 -11.26 -26.36
C MET A 656 28.87 -11.29 -26.41
N THR A 657 28.21 -11.38 -25.25
CA THR A 657 26.75 -11.22 -25.14
C THR A 657 26.45 -10.21 -24.04
N PRO A 658 26.21 -8.93 -24.39
CA PRO A 658 25.88 -7.90 -23.41
C PRO A 658 24.53 -8.19 -22.75
N ILE A 659 24.52 -8.25 -21.42
CA ILE A 659 23.29 -8.37 -20.61
C ILE A 659 23.06 -7.04 -19.91
N ILE A 660 21.92 -6.41 -20.20
CA ILE A 660 21.56 -5.09 -19.68
C ILE A 660 20.42 -5.24 -18.70
N THR A 661 20.55 -4.59 -17.55
CA THR A 661 19.47 -4.43 -16.59
C THR A 661 19.27 -2.95 -16.37
N VAL A 662 18.04 -2.48 -16.59
CA VAL A 662 17.65 -1.10 -16.34
C VAL A 662 16.68 -1.10 -15.15
N LYS A 663 16.93 -0.22 -14.19
CA LYS A 663 16.08 -0.05 -13.01
C LYS A 663 15.67 1.41 -12.89
N ASP A 664 14.40 1.64 -12.60
CA ASP A 664 13.92 2.92 -12.09
C ASP A 664 13.08 2.69 -10.83
N ASP A 665 13.27 3.54 -9.83
CA ASP A 665 12.72 3.33 -8.48
C ASP A 665 11.38 4.06 -8.25
N LEU A 666 10.90 4.90 -9.18
CA LEU A 666 9.70 5.72 -8.97
C LEU A 666 8.70 5.67 -10.13
N SER A 667 9.07 6.15 -11.31
CA SER A 667 8.17 6.15 -12.48
C SER A 667 8.16 4.80 -13.21
N GLY A 668 9.23 4.03 -13.11
CA GLY A 668 9.43 2.76 -13.83
C GLY A 668 10.05 2.98 -15.21
N VAL A 669 10.65 1.92 -15.76
CA VAL A 669 11.39 2.00 -17.03
C VAL A 669 10.45 1.99 -18.24
N ASP A 670 10.66 2.91 -19.20
CA ASP A 670 10.05 2.85 -20.52
C ASP A 670 10.91 1.96 -21.44
N ASN A 671 10.65 0.65 -21.41
CA ASN A 671 11.38 -0.33 -22.22
C ASN A 671 11.35 -0.01 -23.73
N SER A 672 10.30 0.68 -24.22
CA SER A 672 10.18 1.04 -25.63
C SER A 672 11.20 2.09 -26.09
N LYS A 673 11.79 2.82 -25.13
CA LYS A 673 12.81 3.86 -25.35
C LYS A 673 14.21 3.43 -24.88
N THR A 674 14.38 2.18 -24.49
CA THR A 674 15.71 1.65 -24.18
C THR A 674 16.41 1.21 -25.46
N THR A 675 17.61 1.73 -25.70
CA THR A 675 18.40 1.47 -26.90
C THR A 675 19.80 0.98 -26.55
N LEU A 676 20.29 0.04 -27.35
CA LEU A 676 21.64 -0.50 -27.30
C LEU A 676 22.33 -0.23 -28.64
N SER A 677 23.54 0.34 -28.61
CA SER A 677 24.32 0.53 -29.83
C SER A 677 25.78 0.13 -29.66
N LEU A 678 26.35 -0.52 -30.66
CA LEU A 678 27.78 -0.83 -30.77
C LEU A 678 28.38 0.00 -31.91
N ASP A 679 29.37 0.83 -31.60
CA ASP A 679 30.00 1.78 -32.53
C ASP A 679 28.97 2.65 -33.29
N GLY A 680 27.88 3.01 -32.61
CA GLY A 680 26.77 3.79 -33.17
C GLY A 680 25.74 2.99 -33.98
N GLN A 681 25.92 1.68 -34.17
CA GLN A 681 24.93 0.81 -34.80
C GLN A 681 24.00 0.21 -33.75
N ILE A 682 22.69 0.39 -33.92
CA ILE A 682 21.68 -0.16 -32.99
C ILE A 682 21.70 -1.69 -33.05
N MET A 683 21.63 -2.33 -31.88
CA MET A 683 21.58 -3.78 -31.73
C MET A 683 20.40 -4.21 -30.87
N GLN A 684 19.97 -5.46 -31.06
CA GLN A 684 18.99 -6.11 -30.19
C GLN A 684 19.68 -6.59 -28.91
N GLN A 685 19.03 -6.41 -27.77
CA GLN A 685 19.52 -6.93 -26.49
C GLN A 685 19.66 -8.45 -26.52
N GLY A 686 20.70 -8.99 -25.88
CA GLY A 686 20.96 -10.44 -25.86
C GLY A 686 21.57 -11.00 -27.15
N THR A 687 21.86 -10.16 -28.16
CA THR A 687 22.58 -10.60 -29.37
C THR A 687 24.00 -11.03 -29.00
N THR A 688 24.37 -12.27 -29.33
CA THR A 688 25.76 -12.73 -29.26
C THR A 688 26.54 -12.18 -30.44
N ILE A 689 27.68 -11.56 -30.16
CA ILE A 689 28.55 -10.88 -31.11
C ILE A 689 29.84 -11.69 -31.23
N PRO A 690 30.09 -12.31 -32.40
CA PRO A 690 31.38 -12.92 -32.67
C PRO A 690 32.44 -11.83 -32.77
N LEU A 691 33.45 -11.85 -31.90
CA LEU A 691 34.38 -10.74 -31.80
C LEU A 691 35.28 -10.59 -33.02
N TYR A 692 35.43 -11.63 -33.85
CA TYR A 692 36.16 -11.55 -35.10
C TYR A 692 35.46 -10.68 -36.15
N SER A 693 34.13 -10.48 -36.03
CA SER A 693 33.37 -9.64 -36.96
C SER A 693 33.61 -8.15 -36.71
N LEU A 694 34.17 -7.79 -35.55
CA LEU A 694 34.58 -6.43 -35.22
C LEU A 694 36.00 -6.16 -35.71
N SER A 695 36.31 -4.89 -36.00
CA SER A 695 37.69 -4.48 -36.32
C SER A 695 38.62 -4.71 -35.13
N LEU A 696 39.93 -4.84 -35.37
CA LEU A 696 40.89 -4.77 -34.26
C LEU A 696 40.98 -3.32 -33.77
N GLY A 697 41.04 -3.11 -32.46
CA GLY A 697 41.07 -1.77 -31.86
C GLY A 697 39.97 -1.54 -30.84
N THR A 698 39.71 -0.27 -30.53
CA THR A 698 38.74 0.15 -29.51
C THR A 698 37.33 0.18 -30.07
N HIS A 699 36.38 -0.34 -29.30
CA HIS A 699 34.96 -0.37 -29.59
C HIS A 699 34.17 0.24 -28.42
N THR A 700 33.00 0.80 -28.73
CA THR A 700 32.12 1.41 -27.72
C THR A 700 30.71 0.84 -27.79
N LEU A 701 30.24 0.36 -26.65
CA LEU A 701 28.84 -0.03 -26.44
C LEU A 701 28.15 1.07 -25.64
N VAL A 702 27.11 1.68 -26.21
CA VAL A 702 26.32 2.73 -25.56
C VAL A 702 24.90 2.22 -25.32
N ILE A 703 24.48 2.28 -24.07
CA ILE A 703 23.14 1.98 -23.61
C ILE A 703 22.48 3.31 -23.25
N THR A 704 21.30 3.58 -23.79
CA THR A 704 20.48 4.74 -23.39
C THR A 704 19.13 4.22 -22.95
N ALA A 705 18.66 4.63 -21.79
CA ALA A 705 17.35 4.24 -21.26
C ALA A 705 16.57 5.47 -20.81
N THR A 706 15.26 5.41 -20.97
CA THR A 706 14.32 6.44 -20.54
C THR A 706 13.28 5.81 -19.61
N ASP A 707 12.88 6.52 -18.57
CA ASP A 707 11.81 6.10 -17.67
C ASP A 707 10.43 6.61 -18.13
N LEU A 708 9.37 6.28 -17.38
CA LEU A 708 8.00 6.72 -17.69
C LEU A 708 7.76 8.19 -17.35
N ALA A 709 8.61 8.82 -16.54
CA ALA A 709 8.62 10.27 -16.30
C ALA A 709 9.32 11.07 -17.42
N GLY A 710 10.06 10.40 -18.31
CA GLY A 710 10.82 10.98 -19.41
C GLY A 710 12.29 11.29 -19.08
N ASN A 711 12.80 10.95 -17.90
CA ASN A 711 14.23 11.08 -17.59
C ASN A 711 15.04 10.11 -18.45
N THR A 712 16.14 10.57 -19.02
CA THR A 712 16.99 9.77 -19.89
C THR A 712 18.40 9.65 -19.32
N GLY A 713 18.86 8.42 -19.15
CA GLY A 713 20.22 8.07 -18.72
C GLY A 713 20.99 7.36 -19.83
N SER A 714 22.32 7.42 -19.78
CA SER A 714 23.16 6.61 -20.66
C SER A 714 24.34 6.01 -19.92
N HIS A 715 24.76 4.82 -20.35
CA HIS A 715 25.94 4.12 -19.86
C HIS A 715 26.80 3.71 -21.06
N THR A 716 28.10 3.97 -20.99
CA THR A 716 29.05 3.63 -22.05
C THR A 716 30.08 2.63 -21.54
N VAL A 717 30.21 1.51 -22.24
CA VAL A 717 31.24 0.50 -22.03
C VAL A 717 32.24 0.58 -23.18
N THR A 718 33.53 0.72 -22.86
CA THR A 718 34.61 0.70 -23.84
C THR A 718 35.41 -0.58 -23.68
N PHE A 719 35.67 -1.29 -24.77
CA PHE A 719 36.50 -2.49 -24.80
C PHE A 719 37.41 -2.48 -26.03
N ARG A 720 38.47 -3.30 -26.00
CA ARG A 720 39.41 -3.42 -27.12
C ARG A 720 39.39 -4.84 -27.69
N ILE A 721 39.32 -4.97 -29.01
CA ILE A 721 39.53 -6.24 -29.70
C ILE A 721 41.00 -6.34 -30.14
N SER A 722 41.62 -7.46 -29.78
CA SER A 722 43.01 -7.78 -30.14
C SER A 722 43.12 -9.16 -30.75
N THR A 723 44.23 -9.42 -31.43
CA THR A 723 44.54 -10.72 -32.02
C THR A 723 45.93 -11.19 -31.57
N SER A 724 46.17 -12.49 -31.69
CA SER A 724 47.42 -13.17 -31.37
C SER A 724 47.54 -14.45 -32.21
N ILE A 725 48.73 -15.08 -32.23
CA ILE A 725 48.90 -16.38 -32.88
C ILE A 725 47.94 -17.42 -32.27
N SER A 726 47.73 -17.38 -30.96
CA SER A 726 46.79 -18.27 -30.27
C SER A 726 45.34 -18.03 -30.72
N SER A 727 44.91 -16.77 -30.83
CA SER A 727 43.54 -16.46 -31.26
C SER A 727 43.31 -16.77 -32.75
N LEU A 728 44.33 -16.60 -33.60
CA LEU A 728 44.28 -17.07 -34.99
C LEU A 728 44.09 -18.60 -35.08
N LYS A 729 44.78 -19.38 -34.23
CA LYS A 729 44.56 -20.83 -34.16
C LYS A 729 43.13 -21.15 -33.74
N GLU A 730 42.63 -20.50 -32.69
CA GLU A 730 41.25 -20.67 -32.24
C GLU A 730 40.23 -20.32 -33.33
N LEU A 731 40.48 -19.26 -34.11
CA LEU A 731 39.64 -18.88 -35.24
C LEU A 731 39.64 -19.92 -36.36
N ILE A 732 40.78 -20.54 -36.69
CA ILE A 732 40.81 -21.63 -37.67
C ILE A 732 39.93 -22.79 -37.18
N THR A 733 40.11 -23.21 -35.93
CA THR A 733 39.30 -24.28 -35.32
C THR A 733 37.81 -23.95 -35.39
N ARG A 734 37.44 -22.70 -35.03
CA ARG A 734 36.06 -22.21 -35.10
C ARG A 734 35.52 -22.22 -36.52
N PHE A 735 36.28 -21.71 -37.48
CA PHE A 735 35.87 -21.62 -38.88
C PHE A 735 35.74 -23.01 -39.53
N VAL A 736 36.48 -24.02 -39.08
CA VAL A 736 36.21 -25.42 -39.45
C VAL A 736 34.86 -25.88 -38.90
N GLN A 737 34.59 -25.63 -37.61
CA GLN A 737 33.33 -26.04 -36.96
C GLN A 737 32.11 -25.36 -37.57
N GLU A 738 32.23 -24.10 -37.95
CA GLU A 738 31.18 -23.31 -38.61
C GLU A 738 31.08 -23.59 -40.12
N GLY A 739 31.96 -24.43 -40.67
CA GLY A 739 31.96 -24.82 -42.09
C GLY A 739 32.51 -23.74 -43.04
N PHE A 740 33.14 -22.69 -42.52
CA PHE A 740 33.85 -21.69 -43.32
C PHE A 740 35.19 -22.21 -43.86
N ILE A 741 35.75 -23.26 -43.24
CA ILE A 741 36.87 -24.03 -43.79
C ILE A 741 36.38 -25.46 -43.97
N ASP A 742 36.31 -25.92 -45.22
CA ASP A 742 35.69 -27.21 -45.57
C ASP A 742 36.68 -28.38 -45.69
N ASN A 743 37.98 -28.10 -45.48
CA ASN A 743 39.06 -29.05 -45.71
C ASN A 743 40.00 -29.12 -44.50
N ASP A 744 39.93 -30.24 -43.77
CA ASP A 744 40.77 -30.51 -42.59
C ASP A 744 42.28 -30.47 -42.90
N GLY A 745 42.68 -30.89 -44.11
CA GLY A 745 44.07 -30.84 -44.54
C GLY A 745 44.59 -29.41 -44.66
N ILE A 746 43.76 -28.49 -45.18
CA ILE A 746 44.08 -27.06 -45.24
C ILE A 746 44.11 -26.47 -43.83
N ALA A 747 43.11 -26.75 -42.99
CA ALA A 747 43.09 -26.26 -41.61
C ALA A 747 44.34 -26.71 -40.81
N ASN A 748 44.72 -27.98 -40.90
CA ASN A 748 45.93 -28.51 -40.27
C ASN A 748 47.19 -27.82 -40.78
N SER A 749 47.28 -27.55 -42.09
CA SER A 749 48.43 -26.86 -42.67
C SER A 749 48.55 -25.41 -42.20
N LEU A 750 47.41 -24.73 -41.99
CA LEU A 750 47.35 -23.39 -41.42
C LEU A 750 47.77 -23.38 -39.94
N HIS A 751 47.31 -24.34 -39.14
CA HIS A 751 47.75 -24.51 -37.75
C HIS A 751 49.26 -24.72 -37.63
N GLU A 752 49.82 -25.63 -38.44
CA GLU A 752 51.26 -25.94 -38.41
C GLU A 752 52.11 -24.71 -38.77
N LYS A 753 51.65 -23.87 -39.70
CA LYS A 753 52.33 -22.60 -40.02
C LYS A 753 52.30 -21.63 -38.85
N LEU A 754 51.19 -21.54 -38.12
CA LEU A 754 51.09 -20.72 -36.91
C LEU A 754 51.93 -21.30 -35.76
N ASP A 755 52.05 -22.63 -35.62
CA ASP A 755 52.93 -23.29 -34.64
C ASP A 755 54.40 -22.95 -34.86
N GLN A 756 54.82 -22.83 -36.13
CA GLN A 756 56.18 -22.45 -36.52
C GLN A 756 56.38 -20.93 -36.59
N ASN A 757 55.36 -20.13 -36.24
CA ASN A 757 55.35 -18.67 -36.38
C ASN A 757 55.68 -18.17 -37.82
N HIS A 758 55.31 -18.95 -38.84
CA HIS A 758 55.51 -18.64 -40.24
C HIS A 758 54.34 -17.83 -40.82
N LEU A 759 54.06 -16.64 -40.25
CA LEU A 759 52.92 -15.79 -40.61
C LEU A 759 52.86 -15.41 -42.11
N GLY A 760 54.00 -15.18 -42.75
CA GLY A 760 54.05 -14.90 -44.20
C GLY A 760 53.58 -16.08 -45.06
N SER A 761 53.95 -17.31 -44.68
CA SER A 761 53.47 -18.53 -45.35
C SER A 761 51.99 -18.78 -45.07
N PHE A 762 51.52 -18.48 -43.86
CA PHE A 762 50.10 -18.54 -43.49
C PHE A 762 49.27 -17.61 -44.39
N VAL A 763 49.67 -16.33 -44.50
CA VAL A 763 49.00 -15.34 -45.36
C VAL A 763 48.91 -15.82 -46.81
N ASN A 764 50.01 -16.33 -47.37
CA ASN A 764 50.03 -16.82 -48.75
C ASN A 764 49.05 -17.98 -48.98
N GLU A 765 48.94 -18.91 -48.03
CA GLU A 765 48.02 -20.03 -48.14
C GLU A 765 46.56 -19.60 -47.99
N VAL A 766 46.25 -18.74 -47.00
CA VAL A 766 44.88 -18.20 -46.85
C VAL A 766 44.44 -17.46 -48.12
N GLN A 767 45.32 -16.66 -48.73
CA GLN A 767 45.05 -16.00 -50.02
C GLN A 767 44.81 -17.02 -51.15
N ALA A 768 45.60 -18.10 -51.21
CA ALA A 768 45.49 -19.11 -52.26
C ALA A 768 44.20 -19.95 -52.15
N GLN A 769 43.68 -20.13 -50.92
CA GLN A 769 42.52 -20.96 -50.61
C GLN A 769 41.21 -20.17 -50.42
N SER A 770 41.28 -18.84 -50.36
CA SER A 770 40.12 -17.95 -50.32
C SER A 770 39.18 -18.21 -51.50
N GLY A 771 37.89 -18.43 -51.21
CA GLY A 771 36.85 -18.77 -52.17
C GLY A 771 36.93 -20.20 -52.74
N LYS A 772 37.85 -21.05 -52.25
CA LYS A 772 38.00 -22.46 -52.66
C LYS A 772 37.66 -23.43 -51.53
N HIS A 773 38.46 -23.37 -50.47
CA HIS A 773 38.35 -24.21 -49.28
C HIS A 773 38.21 -23.39 -47.99
N ILE A 774 38.40 -22.08 -48.09
CA ILE A 774 38.14 -21.10 -47.04
C ILE A 774 37.14 -20.11 -47.64
N SER A 775 36.04 -19.83 -46.96
CA SER A 775 35.10 -18.80 -47.41
C SER A 775 35.80 -17.45 -47.56
N SER A 776 35.34 -16.62 -48.49
CA SER A 776 35.94 -15.30 -48.73
C SER A 776 35.91 -14.44 -47.46
N GLU A 777 34.86 -14.58 -46.66
CA GLU A 777 34.65 -13.89 -45.39
C GLU A 777 35.66 -14.33 -44.33
N ALA A 778 35.80 -15.64 -44.10
CA ALA A 778 36.76 -16.17 -43.13
C ALA A 778 38.20 -15.87 -43.52
N ALA A 779 38.53 -15.96 -44.81
CA ALA A 779 39.83 -15.57 -45.32
C ALA A 779 40.13 -14.09 -45.04
N ALA A 780 39.14 -13.20 -45.20
CA ALA A 780 39.32 -11.78 -44.90
C ALA A 780 39.64 -11.53 -43.41
N PHE A 781 38.97 -12.20 -42.49
CA PHE A 781 39.25 -12.09 -41.05
C PHE A 781 40.65 -12.63 -40.70
N LEU A 782 41.00 -13.84 -41.16
CA LEU A 782 42.32 -14.43 -40.91
C LEU A 782 43.46 -13.59 -41.48
N LEU A 783 43.28 -13.02 -42.68
CA LEU A 783 44.27 -12.14 -43.31
C LEU A 783 44.42 -10.81 -42.58
N ARG A 784 43.31 -10.17 -42.18
CA ARG A 784 43.33 -8.94 -41.37
C ARG A 784 44.18 -9.16 -40.12
N ASP A 785 43.94 -10.27 -39.42
CA ASP A 785 44.56 -10.58 -38.14
C ASP A 785 46.04 -10.95 -38.29
N ALA A 786 46.38 -11.83 -39.23
CA ALA A 786 47.77 -12.19 -39.51
C ALA A 786 48.59 -11.00 -40.01
N GLN A 787 48.00 -10.11 -40.83
CA GLN A 787 48.66 -8.89 -41.27
C GLN A 787 48.89 -7.90 -40.12
N HIS A 788 47.96 -7.81 -39.17
CA HIS A 788 48.14 -7.01 -37.96
C HIS A 788 49.34 -7.48 -37.15
N LEU A 789 49.53 -8.80 -37.00
CA LEU A 789 50.68 -9.41 -36.29
C LEU A 789 51.99 -9.35 -37.07
N LEU A 790 51.95 -9.19 -38.40
CA LEU A 790 53.15 -8.97 -39.21
C LEU A 790 53.65 -7.52 -39.12
N ASN A 791 52.73 -6.59 -38.87
CA ASN A 791 53.00 -5.15 -38.88
C ASN A 791 53.29 -4.57 -37.49
N ASN A 792 53.03 -5.31 -36.42
CA ASN A 792 53.25 -4.95 -35.02
C ASN A 792 53.98 -6.09 -34.32
#